data_AF-A0A640KU69-F1
#
_entry.id   AF-A0A640KU69-F1
#
_cell.length_a   1.000
_cell.length_b   1.000
_cell.length_c   1.000
_cell.angle_alpha   90.00
_cell.angle_beta   90.00
_cell.angle_gamma   90.00
#
_symmetry.space_group_name_H-M   'P 1'
#
loop_
_entity.id
_entity.type
_entity.pdbx_description
1 polymer ?
#
loop_
_entity_poly.entity_id
_entity_poly.type
_entity_poly.pdbx_seq_one_letter_code
_entity_poly.pdbx_strand_id
1 'polypeptide(L)'
;MQHSSHGASLPDALVRAVRAASKPFFQIQSPRYALDANSKSDLGFVSLVMKTKAIMPQEKFDSSHLLPSAWSELYRTAMNELADTDAKELWGLVSTVLRVVEQGAADCVNASAAIVEWHSCFDDELEDVEELIRQLHFWDPRTDSDVLEEFGSKVLGRIEGAFLTGHFHAAASLMDALLLHLRRGGSALLTAEVETVLANVKRLLTVAFHDPVSHQQWVEAANDELQDSRIILLGASQGSHNPNAEDSGSSAGGATVVDRLVEDLCAASLDILLLITKDAKRMCARCIDSHRTATDFLVAVCAIMEPYADLRRVYSLFAKYVEDWDNIDGRQWYYECVLVILGVDSVADMVAAMHEVATIVAETSPQAAALSSTISSEEAYSCDDDDDDADAASDTVSLDALTAATKPPSTETTRRFIFACMTAHVADLCAPAVVATSAAEIHLTFCRNELVTAYARLFATHPRTWRIAGLYACYSPLNDPFFLSEIVLAIAPVAAVDETVYRSLRAFFHTMWSTSSDHQQAVRAKLEAALPEHATVAKWWSAMEYYYSESYRDVHRHIIMTQLNSGNCVRAVWLAVQTQLTEIIESELRRQLTSKDALENAQLYTVGSAIQNGFIAVDACTSMELGRCLCAAAALSAYRKAATAANASFAILAQGQQSPLQPSRLSFHKCEVALEAAATCLQKIETALKSVVECHAMVHPSTIFTLVEHGASLLLSLRQLMRHPKTGESTGSSHISSCVLPLLIESYELANIHNVHHDAHLADRSRALAEQLAHVHQTSI
;
A
#
# COMPACT_ATOMS: atom_id res chain seq x y z
N MET A 1 5.36 -27.61 -16.47
CA MET A 1 5.15 -26.43 -17.34
C MET A 1 5.19 -25.22 -16.43
N GLN A 2 5.88 -24.16 -16.85
CA GLN A 2 6.30 -23.03 -16.02
C GLN A 2 5.10 -22.27 -15.43
N HIS A 3 5.14 -22.07 -14.11
CA HIS A 3 4.13 -21.38 -13.32
C HIS A 3 4.33 -19.86 -13.41
N SER A 4 3.28 -19.10 -13.73
CA SER A 4 3.24 -17.65 -13.55
C SER A 4 2.61 -17.31 -12.20
N SER A 5 3.42 -16.85 -11.25
CA SER A 5 2.97 -16.23 -10.01
C SER A 5 2.15 -14.98 -10.32
N HIS A 6 0.82 -15.04 -10.17
CA HIS A 6 -0.04 -13.87 -10.28
C HIS A 6 -0.16 -13.15 -8.93
N GLY A 7 0.96 -12.54 -8.55
CA GLY A 7 1.02 -11.35 -7.73
C GLY A 7 2.17 -10.55 -8.32
N ALA A 8 1.89 -9.43 -8.99
CA ALA A 8 2.94 -8.56 -9.51
C ALA A 8 3.83 -8.18 -8.32
N SER A 9 5.09 -8.60 -8.33
CA SER A 9 6.03 -8.26 -7.26
C SER A 9 6.28 -6.76 -7.35
N LEU A 10 5.66 -5.98 -6.47
CA LEU A 10 5.98 -4.57 -6.33
C LEU A 10 7.44 -4.47 -5.86
N PRO A 11 8.34 -3.74 -6.55
CA PRO A 11 9.73 -3.59 -6.13
C PRO A 11 9.84 -3.11 -4.68
N ASP A 12 10.80 -3.63 -3.92
CA ASP A 12 10.94 -3.33 -2.49
C ASP A 12 11.14 -1.83 -2.21
N ALA A 13 11.78 -1.11 -3.14
CA ALA A 13 11.92 0.34 -3.06
C ALA A 13 10.55 1.05 -3.07
N LEU A 14 9.61 0.60 -3.91
CA LEU A 14 8.24 1.13 -3.93
C LEU A 14 7.49 0.74 -2.64
N VAL A 15 7.67 -0.49 -2.14
CA VAL A 15 7.06 -0.89 -0.85
C VAL A 15 7.55 -0.01 0.31
N ARG A 16 8.85 0.29 0.38
CA ARG A 16 9.41 1.20 1.39
C ARG A 16 8.89 2.62 1.22
N ALA A 17 8.81 3.11 -0.01
CA ALA A 17 8.26 4.42 -0.34
C ALA A 17 6.78 4.55 0.08
N VAL A 18 5.93 3.56 -0.24
CA VAL A 18 4.53 3.47 0.24
C VAL A 18 4.48 3.56 1.77
N ARG A 19 5.29 2.75 2.46
CA ARG A 19 5.31 2.73 3.93
C ARG A 19 5.75 4.07 4.49
N ALA A 20 6.76 4.70 3.89
CA ALA A 20 7.28 6.00 4.32
C ALA A 20 6.23 7.11 4.14
N ALA A 21 5.58 7.20 2.97
CA ALA A 21 4.53 8.18 2.69
C ALA A 21 3.24 7.94 3.49
N SER A 22 2.90 6.68 3.79
CA SER A 22 1.68 6.38 4.56
C SER A 22 1.71 6.91 6.00
N LYS A 23 2.91 7.04 6.61
CA LYS A 23 3.06 7.54 7.98
C LYS A 23 2.52 8.96 8.17
N PRO A 24 3.01 9.99 7.44
CA PRO A 24 2.47 11.35 7.55
C PRO A 24 0.99 11.41 7.18
N PHE A 25 0.54 10.63 6.17
CA PHE A 25 -0.87 10.57 5.82
C PHE A 25 -1.75 10.13 7.01
N PHE A 26 -1.43 9.00 7.66
CA PHE A 26 -2.23 8.55 8.80
C PHE A 26 -2.08 9.45 10.04
N GLN A 27 -0.94 10.12 10.22
CA GLN A 27 -0.76 11.13 11.27
C GLN A 27 -1.70 12.33 11.08
N ILE A 28 -1.93 12.76 9.84
CA ILE A 28 -2.86 13.84 9.51
C ILE A 28 -4.32 13.37 9.65
N GLN A 29 -4.63 12.17 9.15
CA GLN A 29 -6.01 11.68 9.06
C GLN A 29 -6.58 11.15 10.38
N SER A 30 -5.77 10.52 11.24
CA SER A 30 -6.29 9.93 12.49
C SER A 30 -6.96 10.96 13.42
N PRO A 31 -6.39 12.16 13.69
CA PRO A 31 -7.06 13.20 14.47
C PRO A 31 -8.31 13.75 13.78
N ARG A 32 -8.35 13.77 12.44
CA ARG A 32 -9.51 14.25 11.65
C ARG A 32 -10.75 13.37 11.84
N TYR A 33 -10.63 12.14 12.33
CA TYR A 33 -11.77 11.24 12.57
C TYR A 33 -11.80 10.62 13.98
N ALA A 34 -11.01 11.15 14.91
CA ALA A 34 -11.13 10.75 16.32
C ALA A 34 -12.46 11.24 16.90
N LEU A 35 -13.20 10.35 17.56
CA LEU A 35 -14.33 10.73 18.41
C LEU A 35 -13.80 11.58 19.57
N ASP A 36 -14.49 12.68 19.90
CA ASP A 36 -14.26 13.39 21.16
C ASP A 36 -14.32 12.37 22.30
N ALA A 37 -13.25 12.26 23.08
CA ALA A 37 -13.03 11.23 24.08
C ALA A 37 -14.10 11.26 25.19
N ASN A 38 -15.27 10.69 24.92
CA ASN A 38 -16.38 10.53 25.86
C ASN A 38 -17.21 9.25 25.62
N SER A 39 -16.77 8.32 24.77
CA SER A 39 -17.38 6.99 24.66
C SER A 39 -16.68 5.99 25.57
N LYS A 40 -17.34 5.66 26.68
CA LYS A 40 -17.03 4.49 27.52
C LYS A 40 -17.40 3.22 26.75
N SER A 41 -16.47 2.66 25.98
CA SER A 41 -16.56 1.26 25.55
C SER A 41 -15.44 0.46 26.24
N ASP A 42 -15.84 -0.42 27.15
CA ASP A 42 -14.97 -1.33 27.92
C ASP A 42 -14.38 -2.49 27.08
N LEU A 43 -14.32 -2.32 25.75
CA LEU A 43 -13.44 -3.10 24.88
C LEU A 43 -12.19 -2.26 24.68
N GLY A 44 -11.24 -2.46 25.59
CA GLY A 44 -9.98 -1.72 25.64
C GLY A 44 -9.45 -1.45 24.24
N PHE A 45 -9.18 -0.17 24.00
CA PHE A 45 -8.43 0.38 22.87
C PHE A 45 -7.16 -0.45 22.66
N VAL A 46 -7.26 -1.59 21.98
CA VAL A 46 -6.10 -2.25 21.44
C VAL A 46 -5.68 -1.31 20.34
N SER A 47 -4.69 -0.47 20.69
CA SER A 47 -3.83 0.30 19.81
C SER A 47 -3.28 -0.60 18.69
N LEU A 48 -4.13 -0.91 17.72
CA LEU A 48 -3.90 -1.66 16.50
C LEU A 48 -3.80 -0.72 15.30
N VAL A 49 -3.93 0.59 15.55
CA VAL A 49 -3.30 1.67 14.79
C VAL A 49 -1.81 1.58 15.09
N MET A 50 -1.06 0.94 14.19
CA MET A 50 0.40 1.01 14.11
C MET A 50 1.16 0.89 15.46
N LYS A 51 1.24 -0.32 16.04
CA LYS A 51 2.50 -0.71 16.72
C LYS A 51 3.54 -1.12 15.67
N THR A 52 3.84 -0.23 14.73
CA THR A 52 5.22 -0.13 14.25
C THR A 52 5.99 0.32 15.47
N LYS A 53 6.77 -0.57 16.11
CA LYS A 53 7.77 -0.16 17.10
C LYS A 53 8.62 0.91 16.43
N ALA A 54 8.37 2.18 16.74
CA ALA A 54 9.37 3.22 16.61
C ALA A 54 10.49 2.80 17.56
N ILE A 55 11.52 2.16 17.01
CA ILE A 55 12.80 2.02 17.69
C ILE A 55 13.42 3.41 17.62
N MET A 56 13.00 4.27 18.55
CA MET A 56 13.57 5.55 18.98
C MET A 56 12.44 6.30 19.70
N PRO A 57 12.70 7.00 20.81
CA PRO A 57 11.71 7.89 21.40
C PRO A 57 11.38 8.97 20.37
N GLN A 58 10.22 8.86 19.71
CA GLN A 58 9.71 9.97 18.93
C GLN A 58 9.35 11.06 19.94
N GLU A 59 10.16 12.12 19.97
CA GLU A 59 9.65 13.43 20.35
C GLU A 59 8.31 13.60 19.63
N LYS A 60 7.26 13.95 20.38
CA LYS A 60 5.97 14.29 19.80
C LYS A 60 6.19 15.47 18.88
N PHE A 61 6.38 15.19 17.60
CA PHE A 61 6.43 16.18 16.56
C PHE A 61 5.02 16.77 16.49
N ASP A 62 4.86 17.99 17.00
CA ASP A 62 3.57 18.67 17.02
C ASP A 62 3.26 19.16 15.61
N SER A 63 2.68 18.26 14.83
CA SER A 63 2.44 18.42 13.40
C SER A 63 1.14 19.17 13.09
N SER A 64 0.43 19.65 14.13
CA SER A 64 -0.88 20.30 14.03
C SER A 64 -0.83 21.71 13.43
N HIS A 65 0.38 22.27 13.27
CA HIS A 65 0.61 23.65 12.81
C HIS A 65 1.34 23.76 11.47
N LEU A 66 1.67 22.62 10.82
CA LEU A 66 2.40 22.65 9.54
C LEU A 66 1.47 22.97 8.37
N LEU A 67 1.93 23.89 7.52
CA LEU A 67 1.27 24.29 6.28
C LEU A 67 1.41 23.19 5.20
N PRO A 68 0.49 23.12 4.21
CA PRO A 68 0.56 22.17 3.09
C PRO A 68 1.93 22.06 2.40
N SER A 69 2.64 23.18 2.18
CA SER A 69 3.98 23.21 1.58
C SER A 69 5.01 22.40 2.37
N ALA A 70 5.02 22.53 3.69
CA ALA A 70 5.93 21.78 4.57
C ALA A 70 5.61 20.28 4.58
N TRP A 71 4.33 19.91 4.54
CA TRP A 71 3.92 18.51 4.42
C TRP A 71 4.29 17.92 3.06
N SER A 72 4.13 18.68 1.97
CA SER A 72 4.53 18.27 0.62
C SER A 72 6.00 17.85 0.58
N GLU A 73 6.89 18.62 1.20
CA GLU A 73 8.32 18.30 1.28
C GLU A 73 8.63 17.03 2.10
N LEU A 74 7.84 16.74 3.14
CA LEU A 74 7.96 15.48 3.88
C LEU A 74 7.59 14.27 3.00
N TYR A 75 6.54 14.39 2.18
CA TYR A 75 6.17 13.36 1.21
C TYR A 75 7.21 13.21 0.09
N ARG A 76 7.75 14.31 -0.42
CA ARG A 76 8.83 14.29 -1.41
C ARG A 76 10.06 13.56 -0.86
N THR A 77 10.43 13.85 0.39
CA THR A 77 11.53 13.18 1.10
C THR A 77 11.29 11.67 1.25
N ALA A 78 10.05 11.24 1.47
CA ALA A 78 9.69 9.82 1.55
C ALA A 78 9.93 9.06 0.23
N MET A 79 10.06 9.78 -0.89
CA MET A 79 10.33 9.23 -2.23
C MET A 79 11.81 9.37 -2.64
N ASN A 80 12.71 9.80 -1.74
CA ASN A 80 14.11 10.08 -2.10
C ASN A 80 14.86 8.86 -2.67
N GLU A 81 14.54 7.65 -2.21
CA GLU A 81 15.13 6.39 -2.72
C GLU A 81 14.82 6.13 -4.21
N LEU A 82 13.81 6.80 -4.77
CA LEU A 82 13.37 6.63 -6.14
C LEU A 82 14.08 7.62 -7.07
N ALA A 83 14.72 7.12 -8.13
CA ALA A 83 15.51 7.95 -9.04
C ALA A 83 14.66 8.45 -10.23
N ASP A 84 14.09 9.63 -10.10
CA ASP A 84 13.54 10.43 -11.20
C ASP A 84 13.72 11.93 -10.87
N THR A 85 14.63 12.60 -11.57
CA THR A 85 14.98 14.00 -11.30
C THR A 85 13.84 14.93 -11.70
N ASP A 86 13.29 14.78 -12.91
CA ASP A 86 12.21 15.63 -13.43
C ASP A 86 10.99 15.60 -12.49
N ALA A 87 10.57 14.42 -12.00
CA ALA A 87 9.44 14.32 -11.09
C ALA A 87 9.71 14.95 -9.72
N LYS A 88 10.95 14.88 -9.22
CA LYS A 88 11.35 15.52 -7.95
C LYS A 88 11.47 17.04 -8.08
N GLU A 89 11.95 17.51 -9.22
CA GLU A 89 12.06 18.93 -9.57
C GLU A 89 10.66 19.54 -9.63
N LEU A 90 9.72 18.91 -10.35
CA LEU A 90 8.32 19.34 -10.41
C LEU A 90 7.66 19.35 -9.04
N TRP A 91 7.90 18.33 -8.21
CA TRP A 91 7.36 18.31 -6.84
C TRP A 91 7.92 19.48 -6.01
N GLY A 92 9.21 19.80 -6.16
CA GLY A 92 9.79 21.00 -5.57
C GLY A 92 9.06 22.29 -6.00
N LEU A 93 8.64 22.38 -7.27
CA LEU A 93 7.86 23.51 -7.77
C LEU A 93 6.49 23.58 -7.09
N VAL A 94 5.79 22.44 -6.96
CA VAL A 94 4.50 22.36 -6.26
C VAL A 94 4.62 22.88 -4.82
N SER A 95 5.62 22.43 -4.07
CA SER A 95 5.87 22.91 -2.71
C SER A 95 6.19 24.41 -2.67
N THR A 96 6.91 24.91 -3.68
CA THR A 96 7.28 26.33 -3.82
C THR A 96 6.05 27.20 -4.09
N VAL A 97 5.20 26.80 -5.03
CA VAL A 97 3.95 27.49 -5.34
C VAL A 97 2.99 27.45 -4.15
N LEU A 98 2.87 26.31 -3.46
CA LEU A 98 2.11 26.22 -2.20
C LEU A 98 2.60 27.23 -1.17
N ARG A 99 3.92 27.33 -0.96
CA ARG A 99 4.53 28.30 -0.03
C ARG A 99 4.19 29.75 -0.40
N VAL A 100 4.06 30.07 -1.70
CA VAL A 100 3.67 31.40 -2.18
C VAL A 100 2.19 31.66 -1.89
N VAL A 101 1.27 30.76 -2.26
CA VAL A 101 -0.17 30.98 -2.07
C VAL A 101 -0.61 30.93 -0.60
N GLU A 102 0.13 30.23 0.26
CA GLU A 102 -0.10 30.18 1.71
C GLU A 102 0.17 31.52 2.42
N GLN A 103 1.01 32.39 1.85
CA GLN A 103 1.40 33.67 2.45
C GLN A 103 0.34 34.78 2.31
N GLY A 104 -0.80 34.49 1.67
CA GLY A 104 -1.89 35.44 1.44
C GLY A 104 -1.90 35.98 0.01
N ALA A 105 -2.77 36.98 -0.26
CA ALA A 105 -3.12 37.45 -1.61
C ALA A 105 -1.92 37.45 -2.57
N ALA A 106 -2.00 36.61 -3.61
CA ALA A 106 -0.92 36.32 -4.55
C ALA A 106 -0.23 37.58 -5.10
N ASP A 107 -0.98 38.68 -5.18
CA ASP A 107 -0.54 40.01 -5.64
C ASP A 107 0.50 40.71 -4.74
N CYS A 108 0.80 40.19 -3.54
CA CYS A 108 1.73 40.81 -2.58
C CYS A 108 2.99 39.98 -2.27
N VAL A 109 3.07 38.74 -2.79
CA VAL A 109 4.16 37.80 -2.49
C VAL A 109 5.06 37.69 -3.72
N ASN A 110 6.37 37.82 -3.51
CA ASN A 110 7.35 37.70 -4.59
C ASN A 110 7.50 36.23 -5.02
N ALA A 111 6.72 35.81 -6.01
CA ALA A 111 6.76 34.46 -6.56
C ALA A 111 8.07 34.22 -7.34
N SER A 112 8.57 35.24 -8.03
CA SER A 112 9.80 35.15 -8.82
C SER A 112 11.02 34.77 -7.98
N ALA A 113 11.20 35.39 -6.82
CA ALA A 113 12.29 35.01 -5.91
C ALA A 113 12.18 33.55 -5.44
N ALA A 114 10.96 33.07 -5.15
CA ALA A 114 10.72 31.70 -4.73
C ALA A 114 11.02 30.69 -5.85
N ILE A 115 10.69 31.01 -7.10
CA ILE A 115 10.97 30.17 -8.27
C ILE A 115 12.47 30.10 -8.56
N VAL A 116 13.20 31.22 -8.47
CA VAL A 116 14.66 31.21 -8.63
C VAL A 116 15.33 30.38 -7.53
N GLU A 117 14.88 30.50 -6.27
CA GLU A 117 15.37 29.67 -5.16
C GLU A 117 15.12 28.18 -5.40
N TRP A 118 13.91 27.82 -5.86
CA TRP A 118 13.56 26.45 -6.22
C TRP A 118 14.51 25.88 -7.28
N HIS A 119 14.69 26.60 -8.39
CA HIS A 119 15.54 26.12 -9.48
C HIS A 119 16.99 25.91 -9.01
N SER A 120 17.52 26.80 -8.18
CA SER A 120 18.89 26.68 -7.65
C SER A 120 19.14 25.41 -6.83
N CYS A 121 18.09 24.73 -6.35
CA CYS A 121 18.22 23.44 -5.65
C CYS A 121 18.44 22.25 -6.60
N PHE A 122 18.21 22.43 -7.89
CA PHE A 122 18.32 21.41 -8.94
C PHE A 122 19.26 21.83 -10.08
N ASP A 123 19.80 23.05 -10.00
CA ASP A 123 20.70 23.61 -11.00
C ASP A 123 22.15 23.14 -10.76
N ASP A 124 22.67 22.33 -11.68
CA ASP A 124 24.06 21.86 -11.67
C ASP A 124 25.01 22.85 -12.36
N GLU A 125 24.54 24.00 -12.87
CA GLU A 125 25.36 24.98 -13.61
C GLU A 125 26.53 25.55 -12.80
N LEU A 126 26.45 25.51 -11.46
CA LEU A 126 27.50 26.00 -10.57
C LEU A 126 28.53 24.95 -10.15
N GLU A 127 28.30 23.66 -10.42
CA GLU A 127 29.13 22.58 -9.86
C GLU A 127 30.61 22.66 -10.30
N ASP A 128 30.89 23.08 -11.54
CA ASP A 128 32.25 23.15 -12.09
C ASP A 128 32.82 24.56 -12.22
N VAL A 129 32.11 25.60 -11.77
CA VAL A 129 32.51 27.01 -11.96
C VAL A 129 33.85 27.33 -11.30
N GLU A 130 34.06 26.93 -10.05
CA GLU A 130 35.33 27.17 -9.35
C GLU A 130 36.50 26.46 -10.03
N GLU A 131 36.27 25.24 -10.52
CA GLU A 131 37.28 24.46 -11.23
C GLU A 131 37.62 25.06 -12.60
N LEU A 132 36.62 25.55 -13.35
CA LEU A 132 36.83 26.27 -14.60
C LEU A 132 37.61 27.57 -14.39
N ILE A 133 37.25 28.35 -13.36
CA ILE A 133 38.00 29.56 -12.98
C ILE A 133 39.45 29.18 -12.65
N ARG A 134 39.66 28.12 -11.88
CA ARG A 134 41.00 27.65 -11.54
C ARG A 134 41.78 27.26 -12.80
N GLN A 135 41.18 26.47 -13.70
CA GLN A 135 41.80 26.07 -14.96
C GLN A 135 42.18 27.28 -15.82
N LEU A 136 41.28 28.26 -15.97
CA LEU A 136 41.57 29.52 -16.68
C LEU A 136 42.79 30.25 -16.09
N HIS A 137 42.94 30.27 -14.76
CA HIS A 137 44.08 30.91 -14.10
C HIS A 137 45.40 30.17 -14.33
N PHE A 138 45.41 28.84 -14.41
CA PHE A 138 46.65 28.05 -14.51
C PHE A 138 47.05 27.64 -15.93
N TRP A 139 46.09 27.48 -16.85
CA TRP A 139 46.37 27.07 -18.21
C TRP A 139 47.01 28.19 -19.03
N ASP A 140 47.97 27.81 -19.89
CA ASP A 140 48.61 28.72 -20.82
C ASP A 140 47.70 28.91 -22.05
N PRO A 141 47.21 30.13 -22.35
CA PRO A 141 46.36 30.41 -23.51
C PRO A 141 47.05 30.20 -24.87
N ARG A 142 48.31 29.75 -24.90
CA ARG A 142 49.08 29.44 -26.11
C ARG A 142 49.22 27.94 -26.38
N THR A 143 48.47 27.11 -25.66
CA THR A 143 48.36 25.66 -25.90
C THR A 143 47.68 25.35 -27.23
N ASP A 144 47.46 24.06 -27.51
CA ASP A 144 46.78 23.59 -28.72
C ASP A 144 45.49 24.38 -29.00
N SER A 145 45.35 24.82 -30.26
CA SER A 145 44.32 25.73 -30.73
C SER A 145 42.92 25.13 -30.59
N ASP A 146 42.79 23.83 -30.89
CA ASP A 146 41.51 23.13 -30.85
C ASP A 146 41.02 22.95 -29.39
N VAL A 147 41.95 22.65 -28.48
CA VAL A 147 41.67 22.49 -27.04
C VAL A 147 41.27 23.84 -26.42
N LEU A 148 41.90 24.93 -26.85
CA LEU A 148 41.58 26.27 -26.38
C LEU A 148 40.20 26.74 -26.86
N GLU A 149 39.85 26.47 -28.12
CA GLU A 149 38.54 26.83 -28.69
C GLU A 149 37.40 26.09 -28.00
N GLU A 150 37.56 24.76 -27.78
CA GLU A 150 36.59 23.94 -27.05
C GLU A 150 36.43 24.41 -25.59
N PHE A 151 37.54 24.63 -24.90
CA PHE A 151 37.53 25.09 -23.51
C PHE A 151 36.96 26.50 -23.36
N GLY A 152 37.34 27.43 -24.24
CA GLY A 152 36.82 28.80 -24.26
C GLY A 152 35.33 28.84 -24.56
N SER A 153 34.85 28.03 -25.51
CA SER A 153 33.42 27.88 -25.82
C SER A 153 32.65 27.31 -24.62
N LYS A 154 33.22 26.32 -23.91
CA LYS A 154 32.63 25.79 -22.67
C LYS A 154 32.48 26.89 -21.61
N VAL A 155 33.51 27.71 -21.39
CA VAL A 155 33.46 28.82 -20.41
C VAL A 155 32.44 29.87 -20.80
N LEU A 156 32.34 30.24 -22.08
CA LEU A 156 31.33 31.17 -22.59
C LEU A 156 29.91 30.64 -22.38
N GLY A 157 29.67 29.37 -22.67
CA GLY A 157 28.39 28.71 -22.38
C GLY A 157 28.03 28.72 -20.89
N ARG A 158 29.02 28.61 -20.00
CA ARG A 158 28.83 28.73 -18.54
C ARG A 158 28.59 30.15 -18.06
N ILE A 159 29.22 31.16 -18.67
CA ILE A 159 28.92 32.57 -18.39
C ILE A 159 27.46 32.86 -18.70
N GLU A 160 27.00 32.43 -19.88
CA GLU A 160 25.62 32.61 -20.29
C GLU A 160 24.64 31.81 -19.42
N GLY A 161 24.94 30.54 -19.13
CA GLY A 161 24.14 29.70 -18.23
C GLY A 161 23.95 30.34 -16.86
N ALA A 162 25.04 30.69 -16.19
CA ALA A 162 25.01 31.35 -14.90
C ALA A 162 24.26 32.70 -14.94
N PHE A 163 24.32 33.44 -16.06
CA PHE A 163 23.54 34.66 -16.21
C PHE A 163 22.03 34.36 -16.31
N LEU A 164 21.63 33.44 -17.19
CA LEU A 164 20.24 33.08 -17.42
C LEU A 164 19.57 32.43 -16.20
N THR A 165 20.31 31.69 -15.38
CA THR A 165 19.78 31.09 -14.14
C THR A 165 19.85 32.02 -12.92
N GLY A 166 20.28 33.28 -13.10
CA GLY A 166 20.28 34.30 -12.04
C GLY A 166 21.53 34.30 -11.14
N HIS A 167 22.54 33.49 -11.45
CA HIS A 167 23.84 33.46 -10.78
C HIS A 167 24.80 34.54 -11.30
N PHE A 168 24.38 35.80 -11.24
CA PHE A 168 25.11 36.94 -11.83
C PHE A 168 26.56 37.08 -11.35
N HIS A 169 26.83 36.78 -10.07
CA HIS A 169 28.19 36.84 -9.52
C HIS A 169 29.11 35.75 -10.12
N ALA A 170 28.58 34.55 -10.38
CA ALA A 170 29.33 33.47 -11.01
C ALA A 170 29.66 33.83 -12.46
N ALA A 171 28.69 34.34 -13.21
CA ALA A 171 28.89 34.87 -14.56
C ALA A 171 29.97 35.96 -14.59
N ALA A 172 29.88 36.94 -13.69
CA ALA A 172 30.88 38.01 -13.57
C ALA A 172 32.29 37.49 -13.26
N SER A 173 32.41 36.47 -12.41
CA SER A 173 33.70 35.86 -12.02
C SER A 173 34.32 35.06 -13.16
N LEU A 174 33.50 34.32 -13.91
CA LEU A 174 33.92 33.60 -15.12
C LEU A 174 34.35 34.56 -16.23
N MET A 175 33.62 35.65 -16.45
CA MET A 175 34.01 36.70 -17.39
C MET A 175 35.37 37.31 -17.03
N ASP A 176 35.61 37.59 -15.75
CA ASP A 176 36.89 38.15 -15.29
C ASP A 176 38.05 37.16 -15.48
N ALA A 177 37.82 35.88 -15.14
CA ALA A 177 38.80 34.82 -15.32
C ALA A 177 39.12 34.58 -16.81
N LEU A 178 38.10 34.60 -17.67
CA LEU A 178 38.27 34.46 -19.12
C LEU A 178 39.01 35.66 -19.72
N LEU A 179 38.62 36.90 -19.36
CA LEU A 179 39.31 38.10 -19.80
C LEU A 179 40.80 38.08 -19.42
N LEU A 180 41.11 37.68 -18.18
CA LEU A 180 42.50 37.54 -17.72
C LEU A 180 43.26 36.45 -18.47
N HIS A 181 42.59 35.36 -18.85
CA HIS A 181 43.15 34.29 -19.67
C HIS A 181 43.46 34.80 -21.10
N LEU A 182 42.50 35.44 -21.76
CA LEU A 182 42.66 35.99 -23.11
C LEU A 182 43.73 37.11 -23.18
N ARG A 183 43.82 37.94 -22.13
CA ARG A 183 44.89 38.96 -22.01
C ARG A 183 46.28 38.35 -22.00
N ARG A 184 46.48 37.20 -21.34
CA ARG A 184 47.76 36.46 -21.36
C ARG A 184 48.05 35.85 -22.74
N GLY A 185 47.00 35.52 -23.50
CA GLY A 185 47.07 35.06 -24.88
C GLY A 185 47.57 36.15 -25.85
N GLY A 186 47.31 37.42 -25.53
CA GLY A 186 47.84 38.57 -26.27
C GLY A 186 47.02 38.96 -27.50
N SER A 187 45.70 38.84 -27.44
CA SER A 187 44.80 39.28 -28.53
C SER A 187 44.91 40.79 -28.78
N ALA A 188 44.93 41.18 -30.06
CA ALA A 188 44.96 42.58 -30.49
C ALA A 188 43.57 43.27 -30.38
N LEU A 189 42.49 42.50 -30.19
CA LEU A 189 41.12 43.01 -30.08
C LEU A 189 40.80 43.58 -28.69
N LEU A 190 41.59 43.23 -27.67
CA LEU A 190 41.48 43.74 -26.30
C LEU A 190 42.06 45.16 -26.18
N THR A 191 41.39 46.13 -26.80
CA THR A 191 41.72 47.55 -26.63
C THR A 191 41.29 48.06 -25.25
N ALA A 192 41.83 49.21 -24.82
CA ALA A 192 41.42 49.83 -23.55
C ALA A 192 39.92 50.15 -23.50
N GLU A 193 39.32 50.47 -24.65
CA GLU A 193 37.88 50.73 -24.77
C GLU A 193 37.06 49.44 -24.59
N VAL A 194 37.45 48.35 -25.26
CA VAL A 194 36.82 47.03 -25.11
C VAL A 194 36.95 46.51 -23.68
N GLU A 195 38.14 46.60 -23.08
CA GLU A 195 38.35 46.18 -21.69
C GLU A 195 37.54 47.01 -20.69
N THR A 196 37.35 48.32 -20.96
CA THR A 196 36.52 49.19 -20.12
C THR A 196 35.05 48.78 -20.18
N VAL A 197 34.54 48.51 -21.39
CA VAL A 197 33.16 48.03 -21.59
C VAL A 197 32.95 46.68 -20.90
N LEU A 198 33.85 45.71 -21.09
CA LEU A 198 33.75 44.40 -20.43
C LEU A 198 33.81 44.53 -18.90
N ALA A 199 34.62 45.45 -18.37
CA ALA A 199 34.65 45.76 -16.95
C ALA A 199 33.35 46.41 -16.45
N ASN A 200 32.69 47.24 -17.26
CA ASN A 200 31.40 47.83 -16.93
C ASN A 200 30.28 46.79 -16.92
N VAL A 201 30.23 45.88 -17.90
CA VAL A 201 29.29 44.74 -17.92
C VAL A 201 29.50 43.87 -16.68
N LYS A 202 30.75 43.54 -16.34
CA LYS A 202 31.08 42.85 -15.09
C LYS A 202 30.56 43.59 -13.87
N ARG A 203 30.80 44.90 -13.78
CA ARG A 203 30.32 45.73 -12.67
C ARG A 203 28.80 45.67 -12.55
N LEU A 204 28.09 45.77 -13.67
CA LEU A 204 26.63 45.63 -13.75
C LEU A 204 26.15 44.31 -13.15
N LEU A 205 26.77 43.19 -13.50
CA LEU A 205 26.42 41.86 -12.96
C LEU A 205 26.71 41.72 -11.46
N THR A 206 27.62 42.53 -10.89
CA THR A 206 27.91 42.52 -9.45
C THR A 206 27.00 43.44 -8.62
N VAL A 207 26.13 44.24 -9.26
CA VAL A 207 25.18 45.10 -8.55
C VAL A 207 24.02 44.25 -8.02
N ALA A 208 23.84 44.23 -6.70
CA ALA A 208 22.68 43.62 -6.07
C ALA A 208 21.49 44.60 -6.05
N PHE A 209 20.30 44.10 -6.41
CA PHE A 209 19.03 44.81 -6.26
C PHE A 209 18.12 44.02 -5.30
N HIS A 210 17.36 44.74 -4.47
CA HIS A 210 16.51 44.15 -3.41
C HIS A 210 15.06 44.63 -3.42
N ASP A 211 14.77 45.65 -4.23
CA ASP A 211 13.43 46.17 -4.45
C ASP A 211 13.20 46.56 -5.93
N PRO A 212 11.94 46.76 -6.35
CA PRO A 212 11.61 47.13 -7.74
C PRO A 212 12.29 48.41 -8.25
N VAL A 213 12.56 49.38 -7.37
CA VAL A 213 13.19 50.65 -7.76
C VAL A 213 14.67 50.44 -8.07
N SER A 214 15.38 49.71 -7.21
CA SER A 214 16.78 49.33 -7.43
C SER A 214 16.98 48.46 -8.68
N HIS A 215 16.03 47.59 -9.00
CA HIS A 215 16.04 46.82 -10.25
C HIS A 215 15.81 47.71 -11.48
N GLN A 216 14.88 48.67 -11.40
CA GLN A 216 14.69 49.61 -12.49
C GLN A 216 15.95 50.44 -12.75
N GLN A 217 16.64 50.90 -11.71
CA GLN A 217 17.93 51.59 -11.84
C GLN A 217 19.01 50.72 -12.49
N TRP A 218 19.03 49.41 -12.17
CA TRP A 218 19.94 48.45 -12.78
C TRP A 218 19.66 48.29 -14.29
N VAL A 219 18.38 48.22 -14.68
CA VAL A 219 17.95 48.15 -16.08
C VAL A 219 18.27 49.46 -16.83
N GLU A 220 18.05 50.61 -16.21
CA GLU A 220 18.41 51.92 -16.77
C GLU A 220 19.93 52.01 -17.00
N ALA A 221 20.74 51.60 -16.02
CA ALA A 221 22.20 51.55 -16.17
C ALA A 221 22.67 50.61 -17.29
N ALA A 222 22.01 49.46 -17.48
CA ALA A 222 22.31 48.56 -18.59
C ALA A 222 21.92 49.15 -19.96
N ASN A 223 20.80 49.89 -20.03
CA ASN A 223 20.39 50.58 -21.25
C ASN A 223 21.37 51.70 -21.64
N ASP A 224 21.85 52.47 -20.67
CA ASP A 224 22.87 53.49 -20.88
C ASP A 224 24.17 52.85 -21.39
N GLU A 225 24.63 51.79 -20.71
CA GLU A 225 25.84 51.05 -21.10
C GLU A 225 25.70 50.43 -22.50
N LEU A 226 24.52 49.93 -22.86
CA LEU A 226 24.25 49.35 -24.18
C LEU A 226 24.40 50.39 -25.30
N GLN A 227 23.97 51.64 -25.09
CA GLN A 227 24.13 52.70 -26.08
C GLN A 227 25.61 53.00 -26.38
N ASP A 228 26.43 53.04 -25.33
CA ASP A 228 27.85 53.33 -25.43
C ASP A 228 28.66 52.12 -25.94
N SER A 229 28.29 50.92 -25.51
CA SER A 229 29.03 49.68 -25.75
C SER A 229 28.78 49.07 -27.12
N ARG A 230 27.61 49.30 -27.72
CA ARG A 230 27.20 48.61 -28.96
C ARG A 230 28.17 48.84 -30.11
N ILE A 231 28.67 50.06 -30.30
CA ILE A 231 29.59 50.38 -31.40
C ILE A 231 30.96 49.74 -31.15
N ILE A 232 31.43 49.76 -29.91
CA ILE A 232 32.74 49.26 -29.49
C ILE A 232 32.79 47.73 -29.59
N LEU A 233 31.79 47.04 -29.03
CA LEU A 233 31.72 45.57 -29.04
C LEU A 233 31.43 45.00 -30.44
N LEU A 234 30.54 45.62 -31.23
CA LEU A 234 30.30 45.20 -32.62
C LEU A 234 31.50 45.47 -33.53
N GLY A 235 32.24 46.55 -33.27
CA GLY A 235 33.47 46.86 -34.00
C GLY A 235 34.57 45.83 -33.73
N ALA A 236 34.68 45.35 -32.49
CA ALA A 236 35.60 44.28 -32.11
C ALA A 236 35.17 42.92 -32.69
N SER A 237 33.87 42.61 -32.69
CA SER A 237 33.33 41.33 -33.20
C SER A 237 33.30 41.21 -34.73
N GLN A 238 33.54 42.30 -35.47
CA GLN A 238 33.61 42.33 -36.95
C GLN A 238 35.05 42.47 -37.46
N GLY A 239 36.04 42.59 -36.55
CA GLY A 239 37.43 42.92 -36.87
C GLY A 239 38.12 41.91 -37.79
N SER A 240 37.66 40.65 -37.83
CA SER A 240 38.21 39.57 -38.66
C SER A 240 37.64 39.47 -40.09
N HIS A 241 36.57 40.20 -40.46
CA HIS A 241 35.78 39.91 -41.67
C HIS A 241 35.74 41.01 -42.72
N ASN A 242 36.76 41.86 -42.79
CA ASN A 242 36.88 42.81 -43.89
C ASN A 242 37.39 42.10 -45.17
N PRO A 243 36.56 41.85 -46.21
CA PRO A 243 36.99 41.11 -47.41
C PRO A 243 37.87 41.95 -48.34
N ASN A 244 38.07 43.23 -48.01
CA ASN A 244 38.81 44.19 -48.82
C ASN A 244 40.22 44.50 -48.28
N ALA A 245 40.74 43.67 -47.36
CA ALA A 245 42.12 43.77 -46.87
C ALA A 245 43.08 42.82 -47.61
N GLU A 246 42.83 42.55 -48.89
CA GLU A 246 43.88 42.04 -49.81
C GLU A 246 44.56 43.24 -50.46
N ASP A 247 45.59 43.80 -49.81
CA ASP A 247 46.76 44.45 -50.44
C ASP A 247 47.43 45.42 -49.45
N SER A 248 48.10 44.87 -48.44
CA SER A 248 49.20 45.55 -47.74
C SER A 248 50.04 44.50 -47.03
N GLY A 249 51.07 44.01 -47.69
CA GLY A 249 51.95 42.97 -47.19
C GLY A 249 52.72 43.39 -45.93
N SER A 250 52.42 42.75 -44.80
CA SER A 250 53.33 42.56 -43.67
C SER A 250 52.70 41.60 -42.64
N SER A 251 53.31 40.43 -42.48
CA SER A 251 53.11 39.37 -41.47
C SER A 251 51.76 38.63 -41.41
N ALA A 252 51.88 37.30 -41.42
CA ALA A 252 50.86 36.32 -41.10
C ALA A 252 49.98 36.71 -39.90
N GLY A 253 48.67 36.83 -40.11
CA GLY A 253 47.71 37.14 -39.06
C GLY A 253 46.29 36.77 -39.53
N GLY A 254 46.04 35.48 -39.74
CA GLY A 254 44.66 35.00 -39.68
C GLY A 254 44.15 35.14 -38.25
N ALA A 255 42.85 35.42 -38.06
CA ALA A 255 42.25 35.52 -36.73
C ALA A 255 42.65 34.31 -35.89
N THR A 256 43.35 34.56 -34.78
CA THR A 256 43.77 33.51 -33.86
C THR A 256 42.55 33.01 -33.09
N VAL A 257 42.61 31.79 -32.53
CA VAL A 257 41.52 31.29 -31.66
C VAL A 257 41.31 32.22 -30.45
N VAL A 258 42.38 32.84 -29.93
CA VAL A 258 42.26 33.87 -28.89
C VAL A 258 41.46 35.07 -29.37
N ASP A 259 41.67 35.52 -30.61
CA ASP A 259 40.88 36.63 -31.18
C ASP A 259 39.40 36.26 -31.32
N ARG A 260 39.07 35.05 -31.82
CA ARG A 260 37.67 34.59 -31.90
C ARG A 260 37.00 34.52 -30.54
N LEU A 261 37.67 33.99 -29.53
CA LEU A 261 37.13 33.95 -28.16
C LEU A 261 36.93 35.35 -27.57
N VAL A 262 37.73 36.35 -27.96
CA VAL A 262 37.49 37.75 -27.60
C VAL A 262 36.26 38.29 -28.34
N GLU A 263 36.09 37.99 -29.63
CA GLU A 263 34.89 38.34 -30.40
C GLU A 263 33.63 37.73 -29.77
N ASP A 264 33.68 36.45 -29.38
CA ASP A 264 32.57 35.74 -28.75
C ASP A 264 32.26 36.27 -27.34
N LEU A 265 33.28 36.61 -26.54
CA LEU A 265 33.08 37.26 -25.24
C LEU A 265 32.44 38.64 -25.39
N CYS A 266 32.83 39.41 -26.42
CA CYS A 266 32.21 40.69 -26.74
C CYS A 266 30.76 40.52 -27.18
N ALA A 267 30.47 39.52 -28.02
CA ALA A 267 29.11 39.20 -28.45
C ALA A 267 28.24 38.76 -27.27
N ALA A 268 28.72 37.85 -26.42
CA ALA A 268 28.01 37.40 -25.22
C ALA A 268 27.75 38.55 -24.24
N SER A 269 28.70 39.47 -24.06
CA SER A 269 28.52 40.65 -23.21
C SER A 269 27.48 41.61 -23.76
N LEU A 270 27.42 41.78 -25.08
CA LEU A 270 26.38 42.57 -25.75
C LEU A 270 25.00 41.91 -25.61
N ASP A 271 24.94 40.58 -25.74
CA ASP A 271 23.70 39.82 -25.54
C ASP A 271 23.21 39.93 -24.09
N ILE A 272 24.09 39.83 -23.09
CA ILE A 272 23.76 40.07 -21.67
C ILE A 272 23.12 41.44 -21.48
N LEU A 273 23.75 42.52 -21.99
CA LEU A 273 23.19 43.87 -21.90
C LEU A 273 21.81 43.97 -22.55
N LEU A 274 21.63 43.33 -23.72
CA LEU A 274 20.37 43.33 -24.45
C LEU A 274 19.27 42.56 -23.70
N LEU A 275 19.61 41.46 -23.02
CA LEU A 275 18.65 40.68 -22.24
C LEU A 275 18.19 41.41 -20.97
N ILE A 276 19.06 42.22 -20.36
CA ILE A 276 18.69 43.08 -19.21
C ILE A 276 17.60 44.10 -19.58
N THR A 277 17.47 44.47 -20.86
CA THR A 277 16.46 45.44 -21.35
C THR A 277 15.00 44.95 -21.31
N LYS A 278 14.75 43.73 -20.79
CA LYS A 278 13.42 43.14 -20.58
C LYS A 278 12.63 42.77 -21.86
N ASP A 279 13.32 42.35 -22.92
CA ASP A 279 12.64 41.77 -24.10
C ASP A 279 12.43 40.25 -23.93
N ALA A 280 11.21 39.86 -23.56
CA ALA A 280 10.84 38.45 -23.35
C ALA A 280 10.97 37.61 -24.63
N LYS A 281 10.69 38.18 -25.80
CA LYS A 281 10.81 37.45 -27.07
C LYS A 281 12.28 37.15 -27.36
N ARG A 282 13.16 38.12 -27.07
CA ARG A 282 14.60 37.94 -27.22
C ARG A 282 15.16 36.95 -26.21
N MET A 283 14.72 37.01 -24.96
CA MET A 283 15.09 36.05 -23.93
C MET A 283 14.71 34.62 -24.34
N CYS A 284 13.47 34.44 -24.81
CA CYS A 284 12.97 33.17 -25.32
C CYS A 284 13.82 32.65 -26.49
N ALA A 285 14.04 33.48 -27.51
CA ALA A 285 14.86 33.11 -28.67
C ALA A 285 16.28 32.71 -28.24
N ARG A 286 16.89 33.47 -27.32
CA ARG A 286 18.24 33.16 -26.84
C ARG A 286 18.31 31.86 -26.05
N CYS A 287 17.34 31.60 -25.18
CA CYS A 287 17.26 30.32 -24.47
C CYS A 287 17.15 29.14 -25.45
N ILE A 288 16.34 29.26 -26.51
CA ILE A 288 16.22 28.23 -27.55
C ILE A 288 17.54 28.05 -28.32
N ASP A 289 18.14 29.15 -28.78
CA ASP A 289 19.41 29.14 -29.52
C ASP A 289 20.55 28.50 -28.70
N SER A 290 20.53 28.69 -27.38
CA SER A 290 21.50 28.15 -26.43
C SER A 290 21.11 26.76 -25.88
N HIS A 291 20.11 26.10 -26.48
CA HIS A 291 19.62 24.77 -26.09
C HIS A 291 19.20 24.67 -24.60
N ARG A 292 18.67 25.77 -24.05
CA ARG A 292 18.13 25.84 -22.69
C ARG A 292 16.69 25.34 -22.64
N THR A 293 16.29 24.86 -21.47
CA THR A 293 14.94 24.35 -21.22
C THR A 293 13.93 25.48 -21.05
N ALA A 294 12.63 25.19 -21.16
CA ALA A 294 11.61 26.19 -20.87
C ALA A 294 11.63 26.62 -19.38
N THR A 295 12.08 25.75 -18.48
CA THR A 295 12.32 26.08 -17.07
C THR A 295 13.46 27.06 -16.88
N ASP A 296 14.56 26.95 -17.63
CA ASP A 296 15.62 27.96 -17.63
C ASP A 296 15.09 29.32 -18.09
N PHE A 297 14.20 29.33 -19.10
CA PHE A 297 13.53 30.56 -19.55
C PHE A 297 12.61 31.15 -18.46
N LEU A 298 11.83 30.31 -17.76
CA LEU A 298 11.02 30.74 -16.62
C LEU A 298 11.88 31.41 -15.53
N VAL A 299 13.03 30.82 -15.23
CA VAL A 299 13.98 31.34 -14.24
C VAL A 299 14.61 32.65 -14.74
N ALA A 300 15.02 32.74 -16.00
CA ALA A 300 15.56 33.96 -16.58
C ALA A 300 14.55 35.11 -16.53
N VAL A 301 13.27 34.83 -16.79
CA VAL A 301 12.18 35.80 -16.61
C VAL A 301 12.08 36.24 -15.15
N CYS A 302 12.12 35.29 -14.21
CA CYS A 302 12.02 35.56 -12.78
C CYS A 302 13.27 36.23 -12.18
N ALA A 303 14.48 36.00 -12.70
CA ALA A 303 15.72 36.54 -12.16
C ALA A 303 16.06 37.91 -12.77
N ILE A 304 15.82 38.08 -14.08
CA ILE A 304 16.31 39.23 -14.85
C ILE A 304 15.17 40.20 -15.15
N MET A 305 14.05 39.70 -15.71
CA MET A 305 13.02 40.57 -16.27
C MET A 305 12.07 41.13 -15.20
N GLU A 306 11.55 40.24 -14.35
CA GLU A 306 10.49 40.53 -13.39
C GLU A 306 10.80 39.93 -12.00
N PRO A 307 11.89 40.33 -11.31
CA PRO A 307 12.33 39.73 -10.04
C PRO A 307 11.44 39.98 -8.82
N TYR A 308 10.33 40.69 -9.01
CA TYR A 308 9.33 40.98 -7.97
C TYR A 308 7.91 40.69 -8.45
N ALA A 309 7.75 39.81 -9.46
CA ALA A 309 6.43 39.48 -9.96
C ALA A 309 5.66 38.55 -9.01
N ASP A 310 4.34 38.75 -9.00
CA ASP A 310 3.38 37.81 -8.46
C ASP A 310 3.26 36.56 -9.36
N LEU A 311 2.63 35.51 -8.83
CA LEU A 311 2.49 34.24 -9.52
C LEU A 311 1.69 34.35 -10.83
N ARG A 312 0.65 35.19 -10.85
CA ARG A 312 -0.20 35.40 -12.03
C ARG A 312 0.57 36.05 -13.18
N ARG A 313 1.44 37.01 -12.86
CA ARG A 313 2.33 37.67 -13.82
C ARG A 313 3.35 36.69 -14.37
N VAL A 314 3.96 35.86 -13.52
CA VAL A 314 4.88 34.80 -13.95
C VAL A 314 4.17 33.80 -14.88
N TYR A 315 3.00 33.30 -14.50
CA TYR A 315 2.16 32.43 -15.32
C TYR A 315 1.89 33.05 -16.69
N SER A 316 1.45 34.32 -16.75
CA SER A 316 1.11 34.99 -18.00
C SER A 316 2.28 35.11 -18.98
N LEU A 317 3.50 35.27 -18.46
CA LEU A 317 4.71 35.35 -19.26
C LEU A 317 5.14 33.97 -19.73
N PHE A 318 5.14 32.98 -18.85
CA PHE A 318 5.50 31.61 -19.22
C PHE A 318 4.53 31.03 -20.25
N ALA A 319 3.22 31.14 -20.02
CA ALA A 319 2.16 30.68 -20.91
C ALA A 319 2.27 31.21 -22.34
N LYS A 320 2.78 32.44 -22.49
CA LYS A 320 2.89 33.10 -23.79
C LYS A 320 4.00 32.55 -24.68
N TYR A 321 5.05 31.97 -24.08
CA TYR A 321 6.27 31.59 -24.78
C TYR A 321 6.60 30.09 -24.67
N VAL A 322 5.98 29.36 -23.75
CA VAL A 322 6.29 27.92 -23.53
C VAL A 322 6.04 27.05 -24.75
N GLU A 323 5.06 27.37 -25.59
CA GLU A 323 4.77 26.66 -26.85
C GLU A 323 5.95 26.70 -27.85
N ASP A 324 6.86 27.67 -27.73
CA ASP A 324 8.04 27.76 -28.59
C ASP A 324 9.04 26.61 -28.35
N TRP A 325 8.89 25.83 -27.25
CA TRP A 325 9.69 24.64 -26.94
C TRP A 325 9.08 23.31 -27.43
N ASP A 326 7.92 23.35 -28.10
CA ASP A 326 7.25 22.15 -28.59
C ASP A 326 8.19 21.30 -29.47
N ASN A 327 8.39 20.04 -29.06
CA ASN A 327 9.23 19.03 -29.74
C ASN A 327 10.75 19.27 -29.72
N ILE A 328 11.28 20.24 -28.97
CA ILE A 328 12.73 20.51 -28.94
C ILE A 328 13.50 19.45 -28.12
N ASP A 329 12.99 19.09 -26.93
CA ASP A 329 13.70 18.22 -25.97
C ASP A 329 12.87 17.01 -25.49
N GLY A 330 11.66 16.84 -26.02
CA GLY A 330 10.74 15.76 -25.65
C GLY A 330 10.13 15.87 -24.26
N ARG A 331 10.22 17.04 -23.59
CA ARG A 331 9.70 17.30 -22.25
C ARG A 331 8.38 18.07 -22.23
N GLN A 332 7.62 18.05 -23.32
CA GLN A 332 6.34 18.79 -23.45
C GLN A 332 5.39 18.54 -22.26
N TRP A 333 5.22 17.29 -21.85
CA TRP A 333 4.40 16.90 -20.70
C TRP A 333 4.81 17.59 -19.39
N TYR A 334 6.10 17.84 -19.21
CA TYR A 334 6.65 18.49 -18.02
C TYR A 334 6.29 19.97 -18.02
N TYR A 335 6.44 20.63 -19.18
CA TYR A 335 6.12 22.04 -19.35
C TYR A 335 4.62 22.34 -19.22
N GLU A 336 3.77 21.44 -19.71
CA GLU A 336 2.32 21.49 -19.47
C GLU A 336 2.00 21.40 -17.97
N CYS A 337 2.67 20.51 -17.24
CA CYS A 337 2.48 20.42 -15.79
C CYS A 337 2.97 21.68 -15.05
N VAL A 338 4.14 22.24 -15.43
CA VAL A 338 4.65 23.51 -14.88
C VAL A 338 3.63 24.63 -15.10
N LEU A 339 3.06 24.72 -16.30
CA LEU A 339 2.07 25.73 -16.65
C LEU A 339 0.81 25.63 -15.76
N VAL A 340 0.30 24.41 -15.56
CA VAL A 340 -0.85 24.13 -14.68
C VAL A 340 -0.56 24.54 -13.24
N ILE A 341 0.63 24.20 -12.72
CA ILE A 341 1.02 24.51 -11.34
C ILE A 341 1.16 26.02 -11.14
N LEU A 342 1.74 26.75 -12.10
CA LEU A 342 1.88 28.20 -12.04
C LEU A 342 0.54 28.94 -12.13
N GLY A 343 -0.50 28.32 -12.70
CA GLY A 343 -1.84 28.90 -12.85
C GLY A 343 -2.71 28.89 -11.58
N VAL A 344 -2.18 28.41 -10.45
CA VAL A 344 -2.92 28.27 -9.19
C VAL A 344 -3.00 29.61 -8.45
N ASP A 345 -4.21 30.08 -8.15
CA ASP A 345 -4.44 31.34 -7.40
C ASP A 345 -4.65 31.10 -5.89
N SER A 346 -5.05 29.90 -5.48
CA SER A 346 -5.32 29.56 -4.08
C SER A 346 -4.92 28.12 -3.72
N VAL A 347 -4.82 27.82 -2.42
CA VAL A 347 -4.56 26.44 -1.95
C VAL A 347 -5.61 25.45 -2.47
N ALA A 348 -6.89 25.85 -2.54
CA ALA A 348 -7.95 24.97 -3.04
C ALA A 348 -7.79 24.65 -4.54
N ASP A 349 -7.35 25.61 -5.34
CA ASP A 349 -7.14 25.43 -6.79
C ASP A 349 -6.03 24.40 -7.08
N MET A 350 -5.10 24.20 -6.13
CA MET A 350 -4.07 23.17 -6.23
C MET A 350 -4.67 21.75 -6.35
N VAL A 351 -5.87 21.50 -5.83
CA VAL A 351 -6.55 20.20 -5.98
C VAL A 351 -6.90 19.93 -7.45
N ALA A 352 -7.43 20.94 -8.15
CA ALA A 352 -7.75 20.85 -9.56
C ALA A 352 -6.46 20.75 -10.40
N ALA A 353 -5.44 21.54 -10.07
CA ALA A 353 -4.14 21.47 -10.72
C ALA A 353 -3.49 20.07 -10.61
N MET A 354 -3.55 19.43 -9.44
CA MET A 354 -3.04 18.07 -9.27
C MET A 354 -3.83 17.02 -10.06
N HIS A 355 -5.13 17.23 -10.28
CA HIS A 355 -5.94 16.37 -11.14
C HIS A 355 -5.56 16.49 -12.62
N GLU A 356 -5.31 17.71 -13.07
CA GLU A 356 -4.85 17.98 -14.44
C GLU A 356 -3.42 17.45 -14.67
N VAL A 357 -2.49 17.67 -13.73
CA VAL A 357 -1.14 17.08 -13.76
C VAL A 357 -1.20 15.55 -13.84
N ALA A 358 -2.07 14.90 -13.07
CA ALA A 358 -2.23 13.45 -13.15
C ALA A 358 -2.74 12.99 -14.53
N THR A 359 -3.61 13.79 -15.16
CA THR A 359 -4.15 13.51 -16.49
C THR A 359 -3.07 13.62 -17.57
N ILE A 360 -2.30 14.71 -17.58
CA ILE A 360 -1.16 14.93 -18.50
C ILE A 360 -0.14 13.79 -18.41
N VAL A 361 0.22 13.38 -17.20
CA VAL A 361 1.18 12.28 -16.97
C VAL A 361 0.60 10.92 -17.40
N ALA A 362 -0.70 10.71 -17.23
CA ALA A 362 -1.35 9.46 -17.65
C ALA A 362 -1.41 9.30 -19.18
N GLU A 363 -1.62 10.38 -19.92
CA GLU A 363 -1.66 10.37 -21.39
C GLU A 363 -0.29 10.12 -22.01
N THR A 364 0.76 10.65 -21.40
CA THR A 364 2.14 10.56 -21.87
C THR A 364 2.83 9.26 -21.48
N SER A 365 2.35 8.60 -20.42
CA SER A 365 2.83 7.30 -19.96
C SER A 365 1.65 6.34 -19.73
N PRO A 366 0.97 5.90 -20.81
CA PRO A 366 -0.26 5.12 -20.72
C PRO A 366 -0.05 3.87 -19.87
N GLN A 367 -0.99 3.58 -18.96
CA GLN A 367 -0.91 2.40 -18.10
C GLN A 367 -0.63 1.15 -18.93
N ALA A 368 0.36 0.36 -18.52
CA ALA A 368 0.36 -1.06 -18.88
C ALA A 368 -1.01 -1.62 -18.48
N ALA A 369 -1.68 -2.28 -19.43
CA ALA A 369 -3.08 -2.68 -19.30
C ALA A 369 -3.40 -3.16 -17.89
N ALA A 370 -4.41 -2.52 -17.27
CA ALA A 370 -4.95 -2.93 -15.98
C ALA A 370 -5.10 -4.45 -15.98
N LEU A 371 -4.46 -5.11 -15.01
CA LEU A 371 -4.47 -6.57 -14.89
C LEU A 371 -5.91 -7.05 -14.93
N SER A 372 -6.28 -7.67 -16.05
CA SER A 372 -7.56 -8.34 -16.25
C SER A 372 -7.82 -9.25 -15.05
N SER A 373 -8.94 -9.00 -14.37
CA SER A 373 -9.45 -9.71 -13.20
C SER A 373 -9.90 -11.14 -13.51
N THR A 374 -9.04 -11.93 -14.14
CA THR A 374 -9.31 -13.34 -14.45
C THR A 374 -8.66 -14.17 -13.35
N ILE A 375 -9.44 -14.40 -12.30
CA ILE A 375 -9.14 -15.30 -11.19
C ILE A 375 -9.16 -16.73 -11.75
N SER A 376 -7.98 -17.29 -12.03
CA SER A 376 -7.81 -18.72 -12.31
C SER A 376 -7.30 -19.40 -11.04
N SER A 377 -8.15 -20.26 -10.49
CA SER A 377 -7.86 -21.20 -9.40
C SER A 377 -6.93 -22.33 -9.86
N GLU A 378 -6.02 -22.79 -8.96
CA GLU A 378 -5.10 -23.97 -8.97
C GLU A 378 -3.66 -23.50 -8.66
N GLU A 379 -2.83 -24.03 -7.77
CA GLU A 379 -2.79 -25.22 -6.89
C GLU A 379 -1.75 -24.98 -5.76
N ALA A 380 -1.77 -25.85 -4.74
CA ALA A 380 -1.12 -25.73 -3.43
C ALA A 380 0.43 -25.90 -3.42
N TYR A 381 1.10 -25.19 -2.50
CA TYR A 381 2.50 -25.44 -2.12
C TYR A 381 2.62 -26.23 -0.82
N SER A 382 3.54 -27.20 -0.84
CA SER A 382 3.95 -28.10 0.25
C SER A 382 4.80 -27.36 1.29
N CYS A 383 4.48 -27.55 2.58
CA CYS A 383 5.30 -27.15 3.72
C CYS A 383 6.21 -28.31 4.14
N ASP A 384 7.47 -28.01 4.47
CA ASP A 384 8.26 -28.77 5.43
C ASP A 384 8.64 -27.82 6.58
N ASP A 385 8.35 -28.27 7.80
CA ASP A 385 8.59 -27.62 9.08
C ASP A 385 10.09 -27.57 9.42
N ASP A 386 10.52 -26.51 10.08
CA ASP A 386 11.40 -26.61 11.25
C ASP A 386 11.26 -25.37 12.15
N ASP A 387 11.13 -25.66 13.44
CA ASP A 387 10.81 -24.76 14.55
C ASP A 387 11.95 -23.81 14.96
N ASP A 388 11.51 -22.78 15.70
CA ASP A 388 12.22 -21.96 16.70
C ASP A 388 12.68 -20.52 16.37
N ASP A 389 12.34 -19.68 17.35
CA ASP A 389 12.65 -18.27 17.63
C ASP A 389 11.78 -17.14 17.03
N ALA A 390 10.97 -16.60 17.95
CA ALA A 390 10.02 -15.52 17.82
C ALA A 390 10.68 -14.15 17.59
N ASP A 391 9.89 -13.28 16.94
CA ASP A 391 10.08 -11.83 16.75
C ASP A 391 10.96 -11.33 15.57
N ALA A 392 11.21 -12.14 14.54
CA ALA A 392 11.80 -11.68 13.27
C ALA A 392 11.10 -12.10 11.95
N ALA A 393 10.03 -12.89 11.98
CA ALA A 393 9.47 -13.49 10.77
C ALA A 393 8.10 -12.94 10.34
N SER A 394 8.11 -11.95 9.45
CA SER A 394 7.16 -11.87 8.33
C SER A 394 7.90 -11.29 7.11
N ASP A 395 9.06 -11.87 6.83
CA ASP A 395 9.88 -11.62 5.64
C ASP A 395 10.37 -12.93 4.99
N THR A 396 9.76 -14.07 5.32
CA THR A 396 10.07 -15.35 4.67
C THR A 396 9.30 -15.48 3.37
N VAL A 397 9.86 -14.86 2.34
CA VAL A 397 9.53 -15.09 0.93
C VAL A 397 10.54 -16.08 0.37
N SER A 398 10.07 -17.02 -0.46
CA SER A 398 10.92 -17.95 -1.22
C SER A 398 12.11 -17.23 -1.86
N LEU A 399 13.29 -17.86 -1.82
CA LEU A 399 14.55 -17.35 -2.38
C LEU A 399 14.41 -16.86 -3.84
N ASP A 400 13.42 -17.40 -4.56
CA ASP A 400 13.10 -17.06 -5.96
C ASP A 400 12.39 -15.71 -6.13
N ALA A 401 11.66 -15.22 -5.12
CA ALA A 401 11.06 -13.88 -5.15
C ALA A 401 12.01 -12.78 -4.63
N LEU A 402 13.03 -13.16 -3.83
CA LEU A 402 14.13 -12.27 -3.42
C LEU A 402 15.09 -11.94 -4.57
N THR A 403 15.24 -12.88 -5.52
CA THR A 403 16.05 -12.70 -6.74
C THR A 403 15.32 -11.95 -7.86
N ALA A 404 13.98 -11.89 -7.83
CA ALA A 404 13.17 -11.07 -8.75
C ALA A 404 12.97 -9.63 -8.25
N ALA A 405 12.90 -9.41 -6.92
CA ALA A 405 12.74 -8.10 -6.27
C ALA A 405 14.00 -7.21 -6.28
N THR A 406 15.14 -7.73 -6.74
CA THR A 406 16.45 -7.06 -6.73
C THR A 406 16.70 -6.15 -7.94
N LYS A 407 15.81 -6.13 -8.94
CA LYS A 407 15.91 -5.18 -10.06
C LYS A 407 15.28 -3.84 -9.67
N PRO A 408 15.98 -2.71 -9.85
CA PRO A 408 15.38 -1.40 -9.64
C PRO A 408 14.16 -1.23 -10.57
N PRO A 409 13.08 -0.57 -10.13
CA PRO A 409 11.94 -0.26 -11.00
C PRO A 409 12.41 0.49 -12.24
N SER A 410 11.72 0.32 -13.37
CA SER A 410 12.00 1.15 -14.55
C SER A 410 11.78 2.63 -14.22
N THR A 411 12.49 3.53 -14.91
CA THR A 411 12.32 4.99 -14.75
C THR A 411 10.86 5.38 -14.94
N GLU A 412 10.19 4.82 -15.95
CA GLU A 412 8.78 5.09 -16.21
C GLU A 412 7.84 4.63 -15.07
N THR A 413 8.08 3.45 -14.49
CA THR A 413 7.31 2.97 -13.32
C THR A 413 7.54 3.87 -12.12
N THR A 414 8.79 4.29 -11.92
CA THR A 414 9.21 5.18 -10.85
C THR A 414 8.53 6.54 -10.97
N ARG A 415 8.58 7.14 -12.17
CA ARG A 415 7.91 8.38 -12.52
C ARG A 415 6.43 8.36 -12.23
N ARG A 416 5.72 7.35 -12.77
CA ARG A 416 4.27 7.15 -12.53
C ARG A 416 3.97 7.07 -11.03
N PHE A 417 4.78 6.34 -10.28
CA PHE A 417 4.58 6.18 -8.85
C PHE A 417 4.81 7.49 -8.07
N ILE A 418 5.87 8.25 -8.40
CA ILE A 418 6.15 9.56 -7.80
C ILE A 418 5.01 10.53 -8.09
N PHE A 419 4.53 10.63 -9.34
CA PHE A 419 3.43 11.53 -9.70
C PHE A 419 2.11 11.14 -9.05
N ALA A 420 1.77 9.85 -9.01
CA ALA A 420 0.58 9.38 -8.30
C ALA A 420 0.68 9.70 -6.80
N CYS A 421 1.87 9.55 -6.21
CA CYS A 421 2.09 9.93 -4.82
C CYS A 421 1.96 11.43 -4.61
N MET A 422 2.62 12.25 -5.44
CA MET A 422 2.59 13.71 -5.35
C MET A 422 1.15 14.24 -5.46
N THR A 423 0.47 13.91 -6.56
CA THR A 423 -0.88 14.41 -6.85
C THR A 423 -1.89 13.98 -5.79
N ALA A 424 -1.87 12.72 -5.34
CA ALA A 424 -2.76 12.24 -4.29
C ALA A 424 -2.57 12.95 -2.95
N HIS A 425 -1.33 13.09 -2.48
CA HIS A 425 -1.06 13.67 -1.17
C HIS A 425 -1.16 15.19 -1.17
N VAL A 426 -0.71 15.87 -2.23
CA VAL A 426 -0.88 17.32 -2.37
C VAL A 426 -2.37 17.67 -2.44
N ALA A 427 -3.17 16.93 -3.23
CA ALA A 427 -4.61 17.13 -3.25
C ALA A 427 -5.26 16.87 -1.88
N ASP A 428 -4.81 15.86 -1.12
CA ASP A 428 -5.31 15.59 0.25
C ASP A 428 -4.96 16.69 1.27
N LEU A 429 -3.79 17.31 1.14
CA LEU A 429 -3.36 18.43 1.97
C LEU A 429 -4.16 19.70 1.68
N CYS A 430 -4.47 19.93 0.39
CA CYS A 430 -5.11 21.14 -0.10
C CYS A 430 -6.64 21.07 -0.07
N ALA A 431 -7.21 19.86 -0.08
CA ALA A 431 -8.64 19.66 0.09
C ALA A 431 -9.09 19.98 1.53
N PRO A 432 -10.37 20.36 1.73
CA PRO A 432 -10.92 20.57 3.07
C PRO A 432 -10.69 19.35 3.98
N ALA A 433 -10.27 19.61 5.22
CA ALA A 433 -9.65 18.63 6.12
C ALA A 433 -10.49 17.39 6.48
N VAL A 434 -11.77 17.32 6.16
CA VAL A 434 -12.62 16.17 6.51
C VAL A 434 -13.52 15.81 5.33
N VAL A 435 -14.30 16.78 4.86
CA VAL A 435 -15.17 16.74 3.68
C VAL A 435 -15.31 18.19 3.21
N ALA A 436 -15.67 18.42 1.94
CA ALA A 436 -16.18 19.70 1.46
C ALA A 436 -17.06 20.40 2.51
N THR A 437 -16.73 21.66 2.84
CA THR A 437 -17.42 22.42 3.90
C THR A 437 -18.78 22.93 3.45
N SER A 438 -19.06 22.83 2.15
CA SER A 438 -20.34 23.15 1.53
C SER A 438 -20.57 22.27 0.29
N ALA A 439 -21.81 22.22 -0.19
CA ALA A 439 -22.15 21.50 -1.42
C ALA A 439 -21.41 22.02 -2.66
N ALA A 440 -20.98 23.29 -2.67
CA ALA A 440 -20.23 23.87 -3.79
C ALA A 440 -18.83 23.26 -3.93
N GLU A 441 -18.22 22.86 -2.82
CA GLU A 441 -16.85 22.30 -2.76
C GLU A 441 -16.81 20.77 -2.90
N ILE A 442 -17.97 20.10 -3.04
CA ILE A 442 -18.03 18.64 -3.08
C ILE A 442 -17.19 18.04 -4.23
N HIS A 443 -17.05 18.79 -5.33
CA HIS A 443 -16.23 18.40 -6.47
C HIS A 443 -14.74 18.24 -6.09
N LEU A 444 -14.20 19.09 -5.19
CA LEU A 444 -12.83 18.98 -4.70
C LEU A 444 -12.61 17.67 -3.92
N THR A 445 -13.62 17.23 -3.16
CA THR A 445 -13.57 15.94 -2.46
C THR A 445 -13.52 14.78 -3.45
N PHE A 446 -14.29 14.84 -4.54
CA PHE A 446 -14.25 13.82 -5.59
C PHE A 446 -12.90 13.78 -6.32
N CYS A 447 -12.37 14.92 -6.76
CA CYS A 447 -11.05 15.00 -7.41
C CYS A 447 -9.95 14.43 -6.50
N ARG A 448 -9.94 14.82 -5.21
CA ARG A 448 -9.02 14.28 -4.21
C ARG A 448 -9.16 12.77 -4.05
N ASN A 449 -10.38 12.24 -3.99
CA ASN A 449 -10.62 10.79 -3.84
C ASN A 449 -10.19 10.00 -5.09
N GLU A 450 -10.42 10.53 -6.28
CA GLU A 450 -9.96 9.92 -7.54
C GLU A 450 -8.44 9.75 -7.54
N LEU A 451 -7.70 10.79 -7.17
CA LEU A 451 -6.24 10.75 -7.08
C LEU A 451 -5.74 9.80 -5.99
N VAL A 452 -6.33 9.84 -4.78
CA VAL A 452 -5.97 8.93 -3.69
C VAL A 452 -6.23 7.47 -4.06
N THR A 453 -7.35 7.18 -4.71
CA THR A 453 -7.67 5.84 -5.19
C THR A 453 -6.74 5.40 -6.33
N ALA A 454 -6.41 6.30 -7.26
CA ALA A 454 -5.45 6.01 -8.33
C ALA A 454 -4.06 5.64 -7.76
N TYR A 455 -3.58 6.37 -6.74
CA TYR A 455 -2.34 6.04 -6.04
C TYR A 455 -2.45 4.69 -5.30
N ALA A 456 -3.51 4.48 -4.52
CA ALA A 456 -3.71 3.26 -3.74
C ALA A 456 -3.79 2.01 -4.62
N ARG A 457 -4.38 2.12 -5.82
CA ARG A 457 -4.46 1.03 -6.82
C ARG A 457 -3.09 0.50 -7.23
N LEU A 458 -2.04 1.32 -7.22
CA LEU A 458 -0.68 0.90 -7.60
C LEU A 458 -0.11 -0.19 -6.66
N PHE A 459 -0.61 -0.31 -5.43
CA PHE A 459 -0.10 -1.25 -4.42
C PHE A 459 -1.19 -2.00 -3.66
N ALA A 460 -2.43 -1.89 -4.11
CA ALA A 460 -3.64 -2.42 -3.47
C ALA A 460 -3.66 -3.95 -3.34
N THR A 461 -3.15 -4.66 -4.35
CA THR A 461 -3.22 -6.13 -4.41
C THR A 461 -1.98 -6.81 -3.82
N HIS A 462 -0.98 -6.04 -3.38
CA HIS A 462 0.27 -6.59 -2.90
C HIS A 462 0.19 -6.97 -1.41
N PRO A 463 0.60 -8.19 -0.99
CA PRO A 463 0.39 -8.70 0.37
C PRO A 463 0.96 -7.84 1.50
N ARG A 464 2.03 -7.07 1.23
CA ARG A 464 2.68 -6.22 2.23
C ARG A 464 2.09 -4.81 2.35
N THR A 465 1.22 -4.41 1.42
CA THR A 465 0.75 -3.02 1.26
C THR A 465 -0.76 -2.90 1.09
N TRP A 466 -1.49 -4.00 0.85
CA TRP A 466 -2.95 -4.00 0.68
C TRP A 466 -3.68 -3.29 1.84
N ARG A 467 -3.20 -3.50 3.07
CA ARG A 467 -3.81 -2.87 4.26
C ARG A 467 -3.64 -1.36 4.24
N ILE A 468 -2.49 -0.88 3.76
CA ILE A 468 -2.24 0.56 3.58
C ILE A 468 -3.23 1.10 2.56
N ALA A 469 -3.41 0.43 1.42
CA ALA A 469 -4.37 0.85 0.39
C ALA A 469 -5.82 0.86 0.91
N GLY A 470 -6.21 -0.17 1.66
CA GLY A 470 -7.51 -0.23 2.31
C GLY A 470 -7.72 0.91 3.31
N LEU A 471 -6.68 1.27 4.07
CA LEU A 471 -6.74 2.43 4.97
C LEU A 471 -6.88 3.75 4.21
N TYR A 472 -6.15 3.96 3.10
CA TYR A 472 -6.36 5.15 2.24
C TYR A 472 -7.83 5.25 1.81
N ALA A 473 -8.43 4.15 1.36
CA ALA A 473 -9.84 4.12 0.98
C ALA A 473 -10.79 4.39 2.16
N CYS A 474 -10.54 3.81 3.34
CA CYS A 474 -11.34 4.07 4.55
C CYS A 474 -11.25 5.52 5.05
N TYR A 475 -10.10 6.18 4.87
CA TYR A 475 -9.88 7.61 5.20
C TYR A 475 -10.31 8.56 4.06
N SER A 476 -11.04 8.06 3.07
CA SER A 476 -11.51 8.82 1.91
C SER A 476 -13.05 8.81 1.83
N PRO A 477 -13.75 9.73 2.52
CA PRO A 477 -15.21 9.80 2.50
C PRO A 477 -15.71 10.04 1.08
N LEU A 478 -16.82 9.41 0.68
CA LEU A 478 -17.37 9.49 -0.70
C LEU A 478 -16.53 8.81 -1.79
N ASN A 479 -15.49 8.04 -1.42
CA ASN A 479 -14.78 7.18 -2.37
C ASN A 479 -15.64 5.99 -2.81
N ASP A 480 -15.41 5.44 -4.01
CA ASP A 480 -16.14 4.26 -4.49
C ASP A 480 -15.90 3.04 -3.56
N PRO A 481 -16.94 2.55 -2.86
CA PRO A 481 -16.80 1.41 -1.95
C PRO A 481 -16.39 0.11 -2.65
N PHE A 482 -16.63 0.00 -3.96
CA PHE A 482 -16.22 -1.16 -4.75
C PHE A 482 -14.70 -1.40 -4.68
N PHE A 483 -13.90 -0.33 -4.62
CA PHE A 483 -12.44 -0.46 -4.51
C PHE A 483 -12.00 -1.22 -3.25
N LEU A 484 -12.68 -1.04 -2.12
CA LEU A 484 -12.42 -1.83 -0.91
C LEU A 484 -12.73 -3.32 -1.11
N SER A 485 -13.83 -3.61 -1.83
CA SER A 485 -14.19 -4.99 -2.21
C SER A 485 -13.10 -5.63 -3.07
N GLU A 486 -12.58 -4.92 -4.07
CA GLU A 486 -11.49 -5.42 -4.92
C GLU A 486 -10.25 -5.79 -4.10
N ILE A 487 -9.84 -4.92 -3.16
CA ILE A 487 -8.67 -5.16 -2.30
C ILE A 487 -8.85 -6.44 -1.47
N VAL A 488 -9.96 -6.58 -0.75
CA VAL A 488 -10.13 -7.71 0.18
C VAL A 488 -10.33 -9.03 -0.55
N LEU A 489 -10.99 -9.02 -1.72
CA LEU A 489 -11.17 -10.20 -2.55
C LEU A 489 -9.84 -10.65 -3.16
N ALA A 490 -8.99 -9.71 -3.59
CA ALA A 490 -7.66 -10.04 -4.11
C ALA A 490 -6.74 -10.67 -3.05
N ILE A 491 -6.91 -10.31 -1.78
CA ILE A 491 -6.10 -10.83 -0.66
C ILE A 491 -6.66 -12.11 -0.04
N ALA A 492 -7.93 -12.44 -0.29
CA ALA A 492 -8.58 -13.63 0.25
C ALA A 492 -7.79 -14.94 0.03
N PRO A 493 -7.18 -15.20 -1.15
CA PRO A 493 -6.38 -16.42 -1.36
C PRO A 493 -5.14 -16.48 -0.46
N VAL A 494 -4.47 -15.35 -0.24
CA VAL A 494 -3.29 -15.27 0.65
C VAL A 494 -3.72 -15.42 2.11
N ALA A 495 -4.81 -14.76 2.51
CA ALA A 495 -5.40 -14.92 3.84
C ALA A 495 -5.88 -16.36 4.10
N ALA A 496 -6.24 -17.11 3.06
CA ALA A 496 -6.66 -18.49 3.21
C ALA A 496 -5.51 -19.42 3.63
N VAL A 497 -4.25 -19.06 3.35
CA VAL A 497 -3.08 -19.88 3.69
C VAL A 497 -2.22 -19.26 4.81
N ASP A 498 -2.25 -17.95 4.99
CA ASP A 498 -1.50 -17.21 6.01
C ASP A 498 -2.41 -16.65 7.11
N GLU A 499 -2.28 -17.22 8.31
CA GLU A 499 -3.06 -16.83 9.50
C GLU A 499 -2.80 -15.39 9.94
N THR A 500 -1.60 -14.85 9.73
CA THR A 500 -1.26 -13.47 10.10
C THR A 500 -1.98 -12.47 9.19
N VAL A 501 -2.06 -12.79 7.90
CA VAL A 501 -2.82 -12.02 6.91
C VAL A 501 -4.31 -12.14 7.20
N TYR A 502 -4.82 -13.34 7.52
CA TYR A 502 -6.21 -13.52 7.90
C TYR A 502 -6.62 -12.69 9.12
N ARG A 503 -5.82 -12.72 10.20
CA ARG A 503 -6.09 -11.90 11.39
C ARG A 503 -6.10 -10.41 11.07
N SER A 504 -5.18 -9.97 10.22
CA SER A 504 -5.12 -8.58 9.75
C SER A 504 -6.34 -8.19 8.93
N LEU A 505 -6.80 -9.07 8.03
CA LEU A 505 -8.00 -8.89 7.21
C LEU A 505 -9.27 -8.82 8.06
N ARG A 506 -9.41 -9.74 9.01
CA ARG A 506 -10.54 -9.75 9.95
C ARG A 506 -10.56 -8.50 10.82
N ALA A 507 -9.40 -8.08 11.35
CA ALA A 507 -9.29 -6.84 12.10
C ALA A 507 -9.69 -5.64 11.23
N PHE A 508 -9.25 -5.58 9.97
CA PHE A 508 -9.60 -4.51 9.04
C PHE A 508 -11.12 -4.41 8.82
N PHE A 509 -11.80 -5.54 8.55
CA PHE A 509 -13.25 -5.56 8.44
C PHE A 509 -13.95 -4.96 9.68
N HIS A 510 -13.58 -5.40 10.88
CA HIS A 510 -14.30 -4.99 12.09
C HIS A 510 -13.93 -3.59 12.60
N THR A 511 -12.69 -3.13 12.39
CA THR A 511 -12.18 -1.89 13.01
C THR A 511 -12.17 -0.69 12.08
N MET A 512 -12.13 -0.88 10.76
CA MET A 512 -11.99 0.23 9.80
C MET A 512 -13.12 0.31 8.77
N TRP A 513 -13.68 -0.82 8.34
CA TRP A 513 -14.70 -0.84 7.28
C TRP A 513 -16.12 -1.05 7.80
N SER A 514 -16.30 -1.83 8.87
CA SER A 514 -17.61 -2.07 9.45
C SER A 514 -18.33 -0.76 9.75
N THR A 515 -19.61 -0.68 9.41
CA THR A 515 -20.46 0.49 9.67
C THR A 515 -20.67 0.77 11.16
N SER A 516 -20.43 -0.24 12.01
CA SER A 516 -20.40 -0.08 13.46
C SER A 516 -19.03 0.29 14.02
N SER A 517 -17.99 0.44 13.19
CA SER A 517 -16.67 0.86 13.66
C SER A 517 -16.66 2.34 14.04
N ASP A 518 -15.91 2.67 15.09
CA ASP A 518 -15.75 4.06 15.58
C ASP A 518 -15.33 5.01 14.45
N HIS A 519 -14.42 4.55 13.57
CA HIS A 519 -13.95 5.32 12.42
C HIS A 519 -15.09 5.64 11.45
N GLN A 520 -15.85 4.64 10.99
CA GLN A 520 -16.94 4.87 10.03
C GLN A 520 -18.10 5.66 10.65
N GLN A 521 -18.36 5.51 11.95
CA GLN A 521 -19.32 6.35 12.67
C GLN A 521 -18.87 7.81 12.71
N ALA A 522 -17.59 8.08 12.97
CA ALA A 522 -17.05 9.43 12.94
C ALA A 522 -17.10 10.04 11.54
N VAL A 523 -16.73 9.28 10.49
CA VAL A 523 -16.84 9.71 9.09
C VAL A 523 -18.29 10.08 8.76
N ARG A 524 -19.25 9.21 9.11
CA ARG A 524 -20.68 9.45 8.88
C ARG A 524 -21.17 10.71 9.59
N ALA A 525 -20.87 10.86 10.88
CA ALA A 525 -21.30 12.01 11.66
C ALA A 525 -20.78 13.34 11.07
N LYS A 526 -19.53 13.35 10.59
CA LYS A 526 -18.94 14.55 9.97
C LYS A 526 -19.51 14.82 8.57
N LEU A 527 -19.75 13.79 7.77
CA LEU A 527 -20.43 13.92 6.47
C LEU A 527 -21.85 14.49 6.62
N GLU A 528 -22.63 13.97 7.57
CA GLU A 528 -24.00 14.44 7.84
C GLU A 528 -24.02 15.87 8.39
N ALA A 529 -22.99 16.27 9.15
CA ALA A 529 -22.85 17.63 9.65
C ALA A 529 -22.49 18.64 8.54
N ALA A 530 -21.61 18.27 7.60
CA ALA A 530 -21.16 19.13 6.51
C ALA A 530 -22.16 19.20 5.35
N LEU A 531 -22.81 18.07 5.03
CA LEU A 531 -23.70 17.90 3.88
C LEU A 531 -25.05 17.28 4.32
N PRO A 532 -25.85 18.01 5.13
CA PRO A 532 -27.10 17.49 5.65
C PRO A 532 -28.09 17.15 4.52
N GLU A 533 -28.71 15.97 4.60
CA GLU A 533 -29.71 15.47 3.65
C GLU A 533 -29.24 15.38 2.18
N HIS A 534 -27.94 15.50 1.91
CA HIS A 534 -27.42 15.44 0.55
C HIS A 534 -27.54 14.01 -0.01
N ALA A 535 -28.26 13.85 -1.13
CA ALA A 535 -28.60 12.54 -1.70
C ALA A 535 -27.38 11.64 -1.97
N THR A 536 -26.25 12.23 -2.36
CA THR A 536 -24.98 11.52 -2.56
C THR A 536 -24.49 10.82 -1.30
N VAL A 537 -24.58 11.46 -0.12
CA VAL A 537 -24.11 10.88 1.15
C VAL A 537 -24.95 9.66 1.52
N ALA A 538 -26.27 9.76 1.39
CA ALA A 538 -27.18 8.64 1.65
C ALA A 538 -26.93 7.45 0.72
N LYS A 539 -26.77 7.71 -0.60
CA LYS A 539 -26.45 6.67 -1.59
C LYS A 539 -25.10 6.01 -1.31
N TRP A 540 -24.09 6.81 -0.99
CA TRP A 540 -22.76 6.33 -0.67
C TRP A 540 -22.76 5.44 0.57
N TRP A 541 -23.48 5.83 1.63
CA TRP A 541 -23.56 5.03 2.85
C TRP A 541 -24.26 3.68 2.62
N SER A 542 -25.36 3.66 1.86
CA SER A 542 -26.01 2.40 1.47
C SER A 542 -25.09 1.51 0.63
N ALA A 543 -24.29 2.10 -0.27
CA ALA A 543 -23.30 1.35 -1.04
C ALA A 543 -22.18 0.79 -0.15
N MET A 544 -21.67 1.58 0.81
CA MET A 544 -20.68 1.12 1.79
C MET A 544 -21.16 -0.09 2.59
N GLU A 545 -22.41 -0.06 3.09
CA GLU A 545 -23.04 -1.18 3.79
C GLU A 545 -23.15 -2.42 2.90
N TYR A 546 -23.66 -2.24 1.68
CA TYR A 546 -23.82 -3.33 0.72
C TYR A 546 -22.49 -4.01 0.40
N TYR A 547 -21.47 -3.25 0.00
CA TYR A 547 -20.17 -3.81 -0.35
C TYR A 547 -19.47 -4.43 0.87
N TYR A 548 -19.58 -3.83 2.06
CA TYR A 548 -19.07 -4.47 3.29
C TYR A 548 -19.68 -5.85 3.51
N SER A 549 -21.02 -5.97 3.48
CA SER A 549 -21.71 -7.22 3.75
C SER A 549 -21.41 -8.30 2.70
N GLU A 550 -21.44 -7.94 1.42
CA GLU A 550 -21.15 -8.85 0.31
C GLU A 550 -19.69 -9.32 0.33
N SER A 551 -18.73 -8.39 0.43
CA SER A 551 -17.31 -8.75 0.46
C SER A 551 -16.94 -9.54 1.72
N TYR A 552 -17.50 -9.21 2.88
CA TYR A 552 -17.28 -9.98 4.12
C TYR A 552 -17.75 -11.42 3.92
N ARG A 553 -18.93 -11.62 3.33
CA ARG A 553 -19.46 -12.94 3.03
C ARG A 553 -18.56 -13.68 2.05
N ASP A 554 -18.24 -13.08 0.91
CA ASP A 554 -17.55 -13.74 -0.19
C ASP A 554 -16.10 -14.10 0.15
N VAL A 555 -15.37 -13.20 0.84
CA VAL A 555 -14.00 -13.45 1.33
C VAL A 555 -13.99 -14.61 2.32
N HIS A 556 -14.83 -14.58 3.35
CA HIS A 556 -14.84 -15.64 4.35
C HIS A 556 -15.36 -16.96 3.78
N ARG A 557 -16.32 -16.93 2.84
CA ARG A 557 -16.76 -18.10 2.09
C ARG A 557 -15.60 -18.75 1.34
N HIS A 558 -14.78 -17.95 0.64
CA HIS A 558 -13.59 -18.43 -0.06
C HIS A 558 -12.60 -19.07 0.92
N ILE A 559 -12.24 -18.39 2.01
CA ILE A 559 -11.29 -18.91 3.01
C ILE A 559 -11.79 -20.22 3.64
N ILE A 560 -13.07 -20.29 4.02
CA ILE A 560 -13.69 -21.50 4.58
C ILE A 560 -13.61 -22.66 3.57
N MET A 561 -13.97 -22.42 2.31
CA MET A 561 -13.89 -23.44 1.26
C MET A 561 -12.45 -23.91 1.02
N THR A 562 -11.48 -23.00 0.99
CA THR A 562 -10.06 -23.35 0.81
C THR A 562 -9.56 -24.20 1.97
N GLN A 563 -9.90 -23.86 3.22
CA GLN A 563 -9.56 -24.65 4.40
C GLN A 563 -10.25 -26.02 4.42
N LEU A 564 -11.48 -26.09 3.91
CA LEU A 564 -12.20 -27.35 3.80
C LEU A 564 -11.56 -28.26 2.74
N ASN A 565 -11.22 -27.71 1.58
CA ASN A 565 -10.61 -28.43 0.47
C ASN A 565 -9.17 -28.88 0.77
N SER A 566 -8.44 -28.16 1.62
CA SER A 566 -7.11 -28.57 2.11
C SER A 566 -7.15 -29.63 3.21
N GLY A 567 -8.35 -30.05 3.64
CA GLY A 567 -8.53 -31.07 4.69
C GLY A 567 -8.52 -30.54 6.12
N ASN A 568 -8.40 -29.22 6.33
CA ASN A 568 -8.43 -28.59 7.64
C ASN A 568 -9.87 -28.29 8.11
N CYS A 569 -10.69 -29.34 8.24
CA CYS A 569 -12.11 -29.23 8.56
C CYS A 569 -12.37 -28.51 9.89
N VAL A 570 -11.54 -28.72 10.92
CA VAL A 570 -11.70 -28.06 12.23
C VAL A 570 -11.62 -26.54 12.08
N ARG A 571 -10.63 -26.04 11.35
CA ARG A 571 -10.46 -24.60 11.10
C ARG A 571 -11.63 -24.05 10.28
N ALA A 572 -12.06 -24.76 9.25
CA ALA A 572 -13.19 -24.37 8.42
C ALA A 572 -14.49 -24.25 9.23
N VAL A 573 -14.78 -25.21 10.12
CA VAL A 573 -15.95 -25.15 11.03
C VAL A 573 -15.84 -23.99 12.01
N TRP A 574 -14.68 -23.80 12.63
CA TRP A 574 -14.46 -22.68 13.55
C TRP A 574 -14.71 -21.32 12.89
N LEU A 575 -14.17 -21.13 11.68
CA LEU A 575 -14.36 -19.92 10.88
C LEU A 575 -15.83 -19.71 10.52
N ALA A 576 -16.53 -20.76 10.08
CA ALA A 576 -17.96 -20.69 9.72
C ALA A 576 -18.84 -20.29 10.90
N VAL A 577 -18.60 -20.87 12.08
CA VAL A 577 -19.34 -20.50 13.31
C VAL A 577 -19.04 -19.07 13.71
N GLN A 578 -17.78 -18.65 13.66
CA GLN A 578 -17.37 -17.30 14.05
C GLN A 578 -17.90 -16.21 13.10
N THR A 579 -18.01 -16.51 11.82
CA THR A 579 -18.45 -15.58 10.76
C THR A 579 -19.95 -15.70 10.43
N GLN A 580 -20.64 -16.66 11.05
CA GLN A 580 -22.03 -17.03 10.78
C GLN A 580 -22.30 -17.48 9.33
N LEU A 581 -21.27 -17.92 8.60
CA LEU A 581 -21.39 -18.47 7.25
C LEU A 581 -21.51 -19.99 7.28
N THR A 582 -22.68 -20.45 7.74
CA THR A 582 -22.87 -21.84 8.17
C THR A 582 -23.23 -22.81 7.05
N GLU A 583 -23.79 -22.33 5.93
CA GLU A 583 -24.41 -23.15 4.87
C GLU A 583 -23.48 -24.24 4.31
N ILE A 584 -22.23 -23.89 4.00
CA ILE A 584 -21.26 -24.81 3.38
C ILE A 584 -20.88 -25.91 4.36
N ILE A 585 -20.54 -25.54 5.60
CA ILE A 585 -20.13 -26.49 6.63
C ILE A 585 -21.30 -27.39 7.05
N GLU A 586 -22.50 -26.83 7.14
CA GLU A 586 -23.72 -27.58 7.40
C GLU A 586 -23.94 -28.67 6.35
N SER A 587 -23.84 -28.33 5.06
CA SER A 587 -23.99 -29.30 3.97
C SER A 587 -22.93 -30.41 4.02
N GLU A 588 -21.69 -30.07 4.36
CA GLU A 588 -20.59 -31.03 4.43
C GLU A 588 -20.67 -31.93 5.65
N LEU A 589 -20.93 -31.38 6.85
CA LEU A 589 -21.12 -32.19 8.06
C LEU A 589 -22.33 -33.11 7.93
N ARG A 590 -23.41 -32.62 7.33
CA ARG A 590 -24.58 -33.43 7.00
C ARG A 590 -24.17 -34.60 6.10
N ARG A 591 -23.49 -34.35 4.98
CA ARG A 591 -22.97 -35.40 4.09
C ARG A 591 -22.13 -36.44 4.83
N GLN A 592 -21.27 -36.02 5.75
CA GLN A 592 -20.43 -36.92 6.56
C GLN A 592 -21.25 -37.75 7.55
N LEU A 593 -22.25 -37.16 8.21
CA LEU A 593 -23.14 -37.84 9.15
C LEU A 593 -24.07 -38.84 8.45
N THR A 594 -24.49 -38.54 7.21
CA THR A 594 -25.34 -39.44 6.40
C THR A 594 -24.55 -40.57 5.75
N SER A 595 -23.21 -40.56 5.85
CA SER A 595 -22.37 -41.66 5.37
C SER A 595 -22.48 -42.88 6.28
N LYS A 596 -22.47 -44.08 5.69
CA LYS A 596 -22.39 -45.36 6.41
C LYS A 596 -21.14 -45.47 7.31
N ASP A 597 -20.09 -44.73 6.98
CA ASP A 597 -18.78 -44.77 7.65
C ASP A 597 -18.60 -43.58 8.62
N ALA A 598 -19.68 -42.90 9.04
CA ALA A 598 -19.62 -41.70 9.87
C ALA A 598 -18.83 -41.88 11.18
N LEU A 599 -18.90 -43.05 11.82
CA LEU A 599 -18.13 -43.36 13.04
C LEU A 599 -16.61 -43.48 12.78
N GLU A 600 -16.24 -43.91 11.59
CA GLU A 600 -14.86 -44.13 11.17
C GLU A 600 -14.23 -42.85 10.60
N ASN A 601 -15.07 -41.93 10.11
CA ASN A 601 -14.66 -40.66 9.51
C ASN A 601 -13.76 -39.82 10.44
N ALA A 602 -12.51 -39.62 10.01
CA ALA A 602 -11.50 -38.87 10.77
C ALA A 602 -11.82 -37.37 10.89
N GLN A 603 -12.45 -36.76 9.88
CA GLN A 603 -12.81 -35.33 9.90
C GLN A 603 -13.93 -35.08 10.91
N LEU A 604 -14.96 -35.94 10.92
CA LEU A 604 -16.05 -35.85 11.89
C LEU A 604 -15.54 -36.02 13.33
N TYR A 605 -14.61 -36.97 13.53
CA TYR A 605 -14.00 -37.22 14.84
C TYR A 605 -13.16 -36.03 15.34
N THR A 606 -12.35 -35.43 14.46
CA THR A 606 -11.50 -34.27 14.81
C THR A 606 -12.32 -33.03 15.10
N VAL A 607 -13.35 -32.72 14.30
CA VAL A 607 -14.32 -31.65 14.58
C VAL A 607 -15.03 -31.88 15.91
N GLY A 608 -15.54 -33.09 16.15
CA GLY A 608 -16.18 -33.43 17.42
C GLY A 608 -15.26 -33.31 18.63
N SER A 609 -13.98 -33.67 18.46
CA SER A 609 -12.97 -33.50 19.51
C SER A 609 -12.66 -32.02 19.77
N ALA A 610 -12.61 -31.19 18.73
CA ALA A 610 -12.35 -29.76 18.86
C ALA A 610 -13.47 -29.05 19.64
N ILE A 611 -14.73 -29.45 19.42
CA ILE A 611 -15.89 -28.96 20.18
C ILE A 611 -15.79 -29.35 21.65
N GLN A 612 -15.49 -30.63 21.96
CA GLN A 612 -15.33 -31.10 23.34
C GLN A 612 -14.25 -30.36 24.11
N ASN A 613 -13.19 -29.98 23.41
CA ASN A 613 -12.06 -29.24 23.96
C ASN A 613 -12.33 -27.72 24.03
N GLY A 614 -13.50 -27.24 23.60
CA GLY A 614 -13.88 -25.83 23.66
C GLY A 614 -13.26 -24.94 22.59
N PHE A 615 -12.62 -25.51 21.56
CA PHE A 615 -12.08 -24.71 20.45
C PHE A 615 -13.18 -24.15 19.55
N ILE A 616 -14.32 -24.85 19.44
CA ILE A 616 -15.50 -24.42 18.69
C ILE A 616 -16.65 -24.21 19.66
N ALA A 617 -17.11 -22.97 19.78
CA ALA A 617 -18.21 -22.55 20.64
C ALA A 617 -19.56 -22.78 19.94
N VAL A 618 -20.24 -23.89 20.26
CA VAL A 618 -21.53 -24.26 19.62
C VAL A 618 -22.65 -23.27 19.98
N ASP A 619 -22.57 -22.68 21.18
CA ASP A 619 -23.47 -21.62 21.66
C ASP A 619 -23.35 -20.32 20.87
N ALA A 620 -22.22 -20.08 20.19
CA ALA A 620 -22.03 -18.93 19.31
C ALA A 620 -22.64 -19.14 17.91
N CYS A 621 -23.12 -20.34 17.57
CA CYS A 621 -23.70 -20.65 16.26
C CYS A 621 -25.17 -20.20 16.20
N THR A 622 -25.51 -19.28 15.30
CA THR A 622 -26.90 -18.83 15.15
C THR A 622 -27.76 -19.79 14.32
N SER A 623 -27.14 -20.67 13.50
CA SER A 623 -27.86 -21.74 12.80
C SER A 623 -28.16 -22.90 13.74
N MET A 624 -29.45 -23.13 14.02
CA MET A 624 -29.89 -24.29 14.79
C MET A 624 -29.52 -25.61 14.13
N GLU A 625 -29.56 -25.68 12.80
CA GLU A 625 -29.25 -26.92 12.08
C GLU A 625 -27.77 -27.27 12.17
N LEU A 626 -26.88 -26.31 11.92
CA LEU A 626 -25.44 -26.51 12.12
C LEU A 626 -25.14 -26.85 13.59
N GLY A 627 -25.76 -26.15 14.55
CA GLY A 627 -25.60 -26.44 15.97
C GLY A 627 -25.92 -27.89 16.33
N ARG A 628 -27.02 -28.44 15.79
CA ARG A 628 -27.38 -29.86 15.96
C ARG A 628 -26.34 -30.81 15.34
N CYS A 629 -25.88 -30.52 14.12
CA CYS A 629 -24.82 -31.31 13.47
C CYS A 629 -23.52 -31.32 14.29
N LEU A 630 -23.13 -30.17 14.86
CA LEU A 630 -21.95 -30.04 15.71
C LEU A 630 -22.10 -30.81 17.03
N CYS A 631 -23.26 -30.74 17.69
CA CYS A 631 -23.57 -31.54 18.87
C CYS A 631 -23.50 -33.04 18.59
N ALA A 632 -24.05 -33.50 17.46
CA ALA A 632 -23.95 -34.90 17.05
C ALA A 632 -22.49 -35.33 16.80
N ALA A 633 -21.70 -34.52 16.09
CA ALA A 633 -20.29 -34.81 15.86
C ALA A 633 -19.49 -34.88 17.17
N ALA A 634 -19.75 -33.94 18.11
CA ALA A 634 -19.14 -33.94 19.44
C ALA A 634 -19.53 -35.19 20.23
N ALA A 635 -20.80 -35.59 20.22
CA ALA A 635 -21.26 -36.76 20.95
C ALA A 635 -20.69 -38.08 20.37
N LEU A 636 -20.63 -38.21 19.04
CA LEU A 636 -20.02 -39.36 18.35
C LEU A 636 -18.51 -39.47 18.62
N SER A 637 -17.79 -38.34 18.63
CA SER A 637 -16.38 -38.31 19.01
C SER A 637 -16.16 -38.73 20.47
N ALA A 638 -17.06 -38.32 21.38
CA ALA A 638 -16.97 -38.64 22.81
C ALA A 638 -17.18 -40.14 23.03
N TYR A 639 -18.19 -40.68 22.33
CA TYR A 639 -18.42 -42.11 22.26
C TYR A 639 -17.17 -42.86 21.77
N ARG A 640 -16.58 -42.45 20.64
CA ARG A 640 -15.41 -43.15 20.09
C ARG A 640 -14.23 -43.17 21.06
N LYS A 641 -13.93 -42.05 21.73
CA LYS A 641 -12.90 -41.99 22.80
C LYS A 641 -13.22 -42.94 23.95
N ALA A 642 -14.45 -42.91 24.45
CA ALA A 642 -14.88 -43.73 25.57
C ALA A 642 -14.91 -45.23 25.21
N ALA A 643 -15.32 -45.57 23.99
CA ALA A 643 -15.31 -46.92 23.44
C ALA A 643 -13.89 -47.48 23.36
N THR A 644 -12.93 -46.70 22.86
CA THR A 644 -11.51 -47.11 22.84
C THR A 644 -10.97 -47.34 24.25
N ALA A 645 -11.27 -46.44 25.19
CA ALA A 645 -10.83 -46.57 26.58
C ALA A 645 -11.45 -47.80 27.28
N ALA A 646 -12.75 -48.02 27.10
CA ALA A 646 -13.44 -49.19 27.64
C ALA A 646 -12.86 -50.48 27.06
N ASN A 647 -12.75 -50.59 25.73
CA ASN A 647 -12.20 -51.77 25.06
C ASN A 647 -10.75 -52.06 25.48
N ALA A 648 -9.92 -51.02 25.65
CA ALA A 648 -8.55 -51.17 26.17
C ALA A 648 -8.55 -51.69 27.62
N SER A 649 -9.39 -51.15 28.50
CA SER A 649 -9.55 -51.63 29.88
C SER A 649 -10.03 -53.09 29.94
N PHE A 650 -10.98 -53.47 29.09
CA PHE A 650 -11.43 -54.86 28.97
C PHE A 650 -10.33 -55.79 28.45
N ALA A 651 -9.54 -55.36 27.47
CA ALA A 651 -8.40 -56.14 26.96
C ALA A 651 -7.32 -56.35 28.03
N ILE A 652 -7.02 -55.32 28.83
CA ILE A 652 -6.08 -55.41 29.96
C ILE A 652 -6.59 -56.39 31.03
N LEU A 653 -7.90 -56.41 31.30
CA LEU A 653 -8.52 -57.38 32.20
C LEU A 653 -8.45 -58.80 31.65
N ALA A 654 -8.70 -59.00 30.35
CA ALA A 654 -8.63 -60.31 29.71
C ALA A 654 -7.20 -60.89 29.72
N GLN A 655 -6.17 -60.05 29.56
CA GLN A 655 -4.75 -60.47 29.67
C GLN A 655 -4.33 -60.78 31.12
N GLY A 656 -4.92 -60.10 32.11
CA GLY A 656 -4.65 -60.34 33.53
C GLY A 656 -5.24 -61.62 34.12
N GLN A 657 -6.17 -62.29 33.41
CA GLN A 657 -6.83 -63.51 33.86
C GLN A 657 -6.05 -64.81 33.56
N GLN A 658 -4.90 -64.75 32.89
CA GLN A 658 -4.15 -65.95 32.47
C GLN A 658 -3.21 -66.57 33.52
N SER A 659 -3.12 -66.06 34.76
CA SER A 659 -2.32 -66.68 35.82
C SER A 659 -3.16 -66.97 37.08
N PRO A 660 -3.39 -68.25 37.45
CA PRO A 660 -4.40 -68.63 38.45
C PRO A 660 -3.92 -68.57 39.91
N LEU A 661 -2.81 -67.89 40.22
CA LEU A 661 -2.23 -67.90 41.58
C LEU A 661 -2.00 -66.47 42.09
N GLN A 662 -2.90 -66.06 42.98
CA GLN A 662 -3.00 -64.83 43.80
C GLN A 662 -3.77 -63.62 43.22
N PRO A 663 -4.91 -63.22 43.84
CA PRO A 663 -5.52 -61.92 43.60
C PRO A 663 -4.68 -60.84 44.31
N SER A 664 -3.74 -60.24 43.59
CA SER A 664 -3.03 -59.05 44.07
C SER A 664 -3.99 -57.85 44.11
N ARG A 665 -3.79 -56.89 45.04
CA ARG A 665 -4.56 -55.61 45.10
C ARG A 665 -4.63 -54.86 43.74
N LEU A 666 -3.70 -55.16 42.84
CA LEU A 666 -3.65 -54.66 41.46
C LEU A 666 -4.80 -55.17 40.56
N SER A 667 -5.40 -56.34 40.82
CA SER A 667 -6.52 -56.85 40.01
C SER A 667 -7.86 -56.19 40.35
N PHE A 668 -8.08 -55.81 41.61
CA PHE A 668 -9.24 -55.05 42.05
C PHE A 668 -9.25 -53.65 41.44
N HIS A 669 -8.11 -52.96 41.47
CA HIS A 669 -7.99 -51.63 40.88
C HIS A 669 -8.19 -51.63 39.36
N LYS A 670 -7.71 -52.66 38.64
CA LYS A 670 -7.98 -52.83 37.20
C LYS A 670 -9.46 -53.08 36.89
N CYS A 671 -10.17 -53.80 37.77
CA CYS A 671 -11.60 -54.05 37.63
C CYS A 671 -12.42 -52.77 37.84
N GLU A 672 -12.05 -51.98 38.85
CA GLU A 672 -12.66 -50.68 39.15
C GLU A 672 -12.49 -49.70 37.99
N VAL A 673 -11.27 -49.59 37.43
CA VAL A 673 -10.98 -48.76 36.25
C VAL A 673 -11.78 -49.20 35.02
N ALA A 674 -11.99 -50.51 34.82
CA ALA A 674 -12.80 -51.01 33.71
C ALA A 674 -14.31 -50.77 33.90
N LEU A 675 -14.81 -50.88 35.15
CA LEU A 675 -16.19 -50.55 35.49
C LEU A 675 -16.47 -49.05 35.27
N GLU A 676 -15.55 -48.18 35.70
CA GLU A 676 -15.66 -46.74 35.48
C GLU A 676 -15.60 -46.38 33.99
N ALA A 677 -14.70 -47.01 33.23
CA ALA A 677 -14.61 -46.82 31.77
C ALA A 677 -15.87 -47.31 31.04
N ALA A 678 -16.45 -48.44 31.45
CA ALA A 678 -17.68 -48.98 30.87
C ALA A 678 -18.90 -48.11 31.20
N ALA A 679 -19.03 -47.64 32.43
CA ALA A 679 -20.09 -46.71 32.83
C ALA A 679 -19.99 -45.38 32.06
N THR A 680 -18.78 -44.83 31.93
CA THR A 680 -18.51 -43.63 31.13
C THR A 680 -18.88 -43.85 29.67
N CYS A 681 -18.52 -45.00 29.09
CA CYS A 681 -18.88 -45.34 27.71
C CYS A 681 -20.40 -45.43 27.51
N LEU A 682 -21.13 -46.08 28.41
CA LEU A 682 -22.59 -46.14 28.37
C LEU A 682 -23.24 -44.75 28.45
N GLN A 683 -22.72 -43.86 29.31
CA GLN A 683 -23.19 -42.47 29.38
C GLN A 683 -22.92 -41.68 28.09
N LYS A 684 -21.78 -41.93 27.42
CA LYS A 684 -21.49 -41.31 26.13
C LYS A 684 -22.32 -41.89 24.98
N ILE A 685 -22.67 -43.18 25.02
CA ILE A 685 -23.64 -43.80 24.09
C ILE A 685 -25.01 -43.16 24.27
N GLU A 686 -25.47 -42.99 25.51
CA GLU A 686 -26.74 -42.33 25.81
C GLU A 686 -26.78 -40.91 25.25
N THR A 687 -25.71 -40.14 25.46
CA THR A 687 -25.58 -38.77 24.94
C THR A 687 -25.57 -38.75 23.41
N ALA A 688 -24.81 -39.66 22.78
CA ALA A 688 -24.73 -39.76 21.33
C ALA A 688 -26.09 -40.11 20.70
N LEU A 689 -26.82 -41.06 21.28
CA LEU A 689 -28.15 -41.42 20.80
C LEU A 689 -29.12 -40.24 20.90
N LYS A 690 -29.16 -39.52 22.04
CA LYS A 690 -30.01 -38.32 22.18
C LYS A 690 -29.67 -37.24 21.14
N SER A 691 -28.39 -36.92 20.96
CA SER A 691 -27.95 -35.91 19.97
C SER A 691 -28.19 -36.34 18.52
N VAL A 692 -28.18 -37.65 18.23
CA VAL A 692 -28.49 -38.20 16.90
C VAL A 692 -30.01 -38.26 16.66
N VAL A 693 -30.82 -38.46 17.71
CA VAL A 693 -32.29 -38.40 17.65
C VAL A 693 -32.78 -36.99 17.29
N GLU A 694 -32.17 -35.96 17.87
CA GLU A 694 -32.45 -34.56 17.52
C GLU A 694 -32.04 -34.23 16.06
N CYS A 695 -31.17 -35.05 15.46
CA CYS A 695 -30.68 -34.95 14.08
C CYS A 695 -31.33 -35.95 13.11
N HIS A 696 -32.42 -36.63 13.48
CA HIS A 696 -32.86 -37.91 12.89
C HIS A 696 -33.00 -38.01 11.37
N ALA A 697 -33.20 -36.90 10.65
CA ALA A 697 -33.23 -36.90 9.18
C ALA A 697 -31.83 -36.96 8.51
N MET A 698 -30.73 -36.99 9.27
CA MET A 698 -29.37 -36.75 8.73
C MET A 698 -28.32 -37.83 9.01
N VAL A 699 -28.53 -38.74 9.96
CA VAL A 699 -27.51 -39.73 10.37
C VAL A 699 -27.80 -41.10 9.77
N HIS A 700 -26.78 -41.75 9.23
CA HIS A 700 -26.95 -43.09 8.63
C HIS A 700 -27.36 -44.14 9.69
N PRO A 701 -28.31 -45.05 9.39
CA PRO A 701 -28.79 -46.08 10.31
C PRO A 701 -27.70 -46.99 10.88
N SER A 702 -26.67 -47.30 10.08
CA SER A 702 -25.51 -48.09 10.51
C SER A 702 -24.83 -47.53 11.75
N THR A 703 -24.77 -46.19 11.88
CA THR A 703 -24.18 -45.52 13.05
C THR A 703 -25.01 -45.79 14.30
N ILE A 704 -26.35 -45.69 14.19
CA ILE A 704 -27.28 -45.94 15.28
C ILE A 704 -27.22 -47.42 15.70
N PHE A 705 -27.28 -48.35 14.75
CA PHE A 705 -27.15 -49.79 15.04
C PHE A 705 -25.84 -50.14 15.74
N THR A 706 -24.72 -49.54 15.32
CA THR A 706 -23.42 -49.77 15.97
C THR A 706 -23.40 -49.25 17.43
N LEU A 707 -23.99 -48.08 17.69
CA LEU A 707 -24.13 -47.56 19.06
C LEU A 707 -24.99 -48.48 19.94
N VAL A 708 -26.10 -48.99 19.40
CA VAL A 708 -27.02 -49.88 20.11
C VAL A 708 -26.39 -51.25 20.36
N GLU A 709 -25.70 -51.83 19.38
CA GLU A 709 -24.95 -53.09 19.51
C GLU A 709 -23.88 -53.00 20.60
N HIS A 710 -23.10 -51.91 20.59
CA HIS A 710 -22.05 -51.73 21.58
C HIS A 710 -22.63 -51.47 22.97
N GLY A 711 -23.71 -50.69 23.08
CA GLY A 711 -24.43 -50.46 24.33
C GLY A 711 -24.98 -51.75 24.93
N ALA A 712 -25.66 -52.57 24.12
CA ALA A 712 -26.16 -53.88 24.53
C ALA A 712 -25.03 -54.81 25.03
N SER A 713 -23.91 -54.84 24.31
CA SER A 713 -22.73 -55.64 24.67
C SER A 713 -22.07 -55.17 25.97
N LEU A 714 -21.96 -53.86 26.18
CA LEU A 714 -21.40 -53.27 27.40
C LEU A 714 -22.29 -53.52 28.62
N LEU A 715 -23.62 -53.44 28.47
CA LEU A 715 -24.56 -53.76 29.55
C LEU A 715 -24.42 -55.23 30.00
N LEU A 716 -24.28 -56.17 29.06
CA LEU A 716 -24.01 -57.58 29.38
C LEU A 716 -22.65 -57.76 30.06
N SER A 717 -21.60 -57.08 29.59
CA SER A 717 -20.24 -57.17 30.13
C SER A 717 -20.12 -56.56 31.53
N LEU A 718 -20.76 -55.40 31.76
CA LEU A 718 -20.80 -54.72 33.05
C LEU A 718 -21.54 -55.57 34.09
N ARG A 719 -22.63 -56.24 33.69
CA ARG A 719 -23.30 -57.23 34.54
C ARG A 719 -22.38 -58.39 34.91
N GLN A 720 -21.61 -58.94 33.96
CA GLN A 720 -20.68 -60.02 34.24
C GLN A 720 -19.57 -59.60 35.22
N LEU A 721 -19.06 -58.37 35.10
CA LEU A 721 -18.06 -57.80 36.01
C LEU A 721 -18.61 -57.49 37.41
N MET A 722 -19.88 -57.09 37.51
CA MET A 722 -20.55 -56.76 38.78
C MET A 722 -21.15 -57.97 39.50
N ARG A 723 -20.99 -59.19 38.98
CA ARG A 723 -21.39 -60.42 39.67
C ARG A 723 -20.46 -60.68 40.85
N HIS A 724 -21.04 -60.84 42.03
CA HIS A 724 -20.29 -61.17 43.22
C HIS A 724 -19.60 -62.55 43.09
N PRO A 725 -18.27 -62.69 43.28
CA PRO A 725 -17.50 -63.89 42.90
C PRO A 725 -17.85 -65.16 43.70
N LYS A 726 -18.65 -65.04 44.78
CA LYS A 726 -19.08 -66.18 45.62
C LYS A 726 -20.58 -66.49 45.57
N THR A 727 -21.43 -65.54 45.17
CA THR A 727 -22.91 -65.68 45.22
C THR A 727 -23.57 -65.50 43.87
N GLY A 728 -22.87 -64.95 42.86
CA GLY A 728 -23.42 -64.72 41.52
C GLY A 728 -24.44 -63.59 41.42
N GLU A 729 -24.79 -62.95 42.55
CA GLU A 729 -25.77 -61.86 42.62
C GLU A 729 -25.13 -60.53 42.18
N SER A 730 -25.87 -59.78 41.34
CA SER A 730 -25.49 -58.43 40.87
C SER A 730 -25.83 -57.41 41.94
N THR A 731 -24.86 -56.64 42.42
CA THR A 731 -25.05 -55.69 43.54
C THR A 731 -25.18 -54.23 43.12
N GLY A 732 -25.33 -53.92 41.82
CA GLY A 732 -25.53 -52.52 41.41
C GLY A 732 -25.77 -52.23 39.92
N SER A 733 -25.88 -53.23 39.04
CA SER A 733 -26.04 -52.99 37.59
C SER A 733 -27.46 -52.59 37.18
N SER A 734 -28.47 -52.83 38.02
CA SER A 734 -29.90 -52.65 37.69
C SER A 734 -30.26 -51.20 37.37
N HIS A 735 -29.66 -50.24 38.08
CA HIS A 735 -29.95 -48.80 37.92
C HIS A 735 -29.41 -48.20 36.62
N ILE A 736 -28.24 -48.65 36.15
CA ILE A 736 -27.64 -48.19 34.87
C ILE A 736 -28.36 -48.85 33.69
N SER A 737 -28.66 -50.15 33.81
CA SER A 737 -29.45 -50.88 32.81
C SER A 737 -30.87 -50.31 32.65
N SER A 738 -31.54 -49.88 33.73
CA SER A 738 -32.90 -49.34 33.67
C SER A 738 -33.00 -47.98 32.95
N CYS A 739 -31.92 -47.19 32.92
CA CYS A 739 -31.92 -45.86 32.29
C CYS A 739 -31.53 -45.91 30.81
N VAL A 740 -30.57 -46.76 30.44
CA VAL A 740 -30.01 -46.80 29.08
C VAL A 740 -30.80 -47.74 28.16
N LEU A 741 -31.31 -48.87 28.68
CA LEU A 741 -32.01 -49.88 27.87
C LEU A 741 -33.26 -49.35 27.15
N PRO A 742 -34.14 -48.53 27.76
CA PRO A 742 -35.28 -47.95 27.05
C PRO A 742 -34.85 -47.07 25.87
N LEU A 743 -33.79 -46.28 26.04
CA LEU A 743 -33.24 -45.41 24.98
C LEU A 743 -32.63 -46.23 23.83
N LEU A 744 -31.98 -47.35 24.13
CA LEU A 744 -31.45 -48.28 23.12
C LEU A 744 -32.57 -48.89 22.27
N ILE A 745 -33.68 -49.29 22.90
CA ILE A 745 -34.85 -49.85 22.23
C ILE A 745 -35.54 -48.80 21.37
N GLU A 746 -35.79 -47.61 21.92
CA GLU A 746 -36.41 -46.48 21.20
C GLU A 746 -35.56 -46.06 19.97
N SER A 747 -34.25 -45.93 20.15
CA SER A 747 -33.33 -45.58 19.05
C SER A 747 -33.24 -46.66 17.99
N TYR A 748 -33.31 -47.94 18.40
CA TYR A 748 -33.38 -49.08 17.49
C TYR A 748 -34.66 -49.06 16.67
N GLU A 749 -35.82 -48.88 17.31
CA GLU A 749 -37.12 -48.84 16.65
C GLU A 749 -37.21 -47.69 15.64
N LEU A 750 -36.78 -46.49 16.03
CA LEU A 750 -36.76 -45.32 15.15
C LEU A 750 -35.85 -45.54 13.93
N ALA A 751 -34.64 -46.07 14.12
CA ALA A 751 -33.73 -46.37 13.00
C ALA A 751 -34.28 -47.46 12.07
N ASN A 752 -35.01 -48.43 12.62
CA ASN A 752 -35.60 -49.55 11.89
C ASN A 752 -36.80 -49.09 11.03
N ILE A 753 -37.69 -48.25 11.58
CA ILE A 753 -38.88 -47.71 10.90
C ILE A 753 -38.50 -46.89 9.65
N HIS A 754 -37.40 -46.13 9.71
CA HIS A 754 -37.06 -45.20 8.65
C HIS A 754 -36.25 -45.80 7.48
N ASN A 755 -35.60 -46.96 7.61
CA ASN A 755 -34.56 -47.35 6.65
C ASN A 755 -34.43 -48.85 6.28
N VAL A 756 -35.14 -49.77 6.94
CA VAL A 756 -34.92 -51.22 6.74
C VAL A 756 -35.57 -51.80 5.48
N HIS A 757 -36.34 -51.00 4.72
CA HIS A 757 -36.99 -51.47 3.49
C HIS A 757 -36.13 -51.39 2.22
N HIS A 758 -34.88 -50.89 2.29
CA HIS A 758 -34.06 -50.63 1.10
C HIS A 758 -32.66 -51.28 1.08
N ASP A 759 -32.20 -51.92 2.17
CA ASP A 759 -30.89 -52.62 2.22
C ASP A 759 -30.99 -53.96 2.98
N ALA A 760 -30.71 -55.07 2.28
CA ALA A 760 -30.79 -56.43 2.82
C ALA A 760 -29.79 -56.69 3.97
N HIS A 761 -28.61 -56.05 3.92
CA HIS A 761 -27.59 -56.23 4.95
C HIS A 761 -27.99 -55.55 6.28
N LEU A 762 -28.64 -54.38 6.20
CA LEU A 762 -29.20 -53.70 7.37
C LEU A 762 -30.39 -54.46 7.97
N ALA A 763 -31.20 -55.12 7.15
CA ALA A 763 -32.30 -55.95 7.62
C ALA A 763 -31.83 -57.14 8.45
N ASP A 764 -30.80 -57.88 8.01
CA ASP A 764 -30.24 -58.99 8.76
C ASP A 764 -29.54 -58.53 10.05
N ARG A 765 -28.79 -57.42 9.99
CA ARG A 765 -28.18 -56.79 11.17
C ARG A 765 -29.23 -56.34 12.19
N SER A 766 -30.36 -55.79 11.73
CA SER A 766 -31.47 -55.38 12.60
C SER A 766 -32.11 -56.57 13.33
N ARG A 767 -32.20 -57.75 12.69
CA ARG A 767 -32.77 -58.98 13.28
C ARG A 767 -31.87 -59.51 14.39
N ALA A 768 -30.56 -59.58 14.13
CA ALA A 768 -29.58 -59.97 15.14
C ALA A 768 -29.56 -59.03 16.36
N LEU A 769 -29.70 -57.71 16.11
CA LEU A 769 -29.75 -56.71 17.17
C LEU A 769 -31.02 -56.81 18.03
N ALA A 770 -32.17 -57.15 17.43
CA ALA A 770 -33.41 -57.42 18.19
C ALA A 770 -33.24 -58.60 19.15
N GLU A 771 -32.60 -59.69 18.69
CA GLU A 771 -32.31 -60.85 19.54
C GLU A 771 -31.36 -60.48 20.68
N GLN A 772 -30.35 -59.65 20.41
CA GLN A 772 -29.41 -59.17 21.42
C GLN A 772 -30.07 -58.26 22.46
N LEU A 773 -30.92 -57.32 22.04
CA LEU A 773 -31.69 -56.46 22.95
C LEU A 773 -32.69 -57.27 23.79
N ALA A 774 -33.35 -58.27 23.19
CA ALA A 774 -34.22 -59.19 23.92
C ALA A 774 -33.46 -59.98 24.99
N HIS A 775 -32.23 -60.43 24.69
CA HIS A 775 -31.36 -61.08 25.68
C HIS A 775 -30.96 -60.10 26.81
N VAL A 776 -30.61 -58.85 26.50
CA VAL A 776 -30.31 -57.84 27.52
C VAL A 776 -31.54 -57.60 28.41
N HIS A 777 -32.74 -57.51 27.82
CA HIS A 777 -33.99 -57.31 28.55
C HIS A 777 -34.35 -58.49 29.45
N GLN A 778 -34.32 -59.72 28.92
CA GLN A 778 -34.58 -60.96 29.66
C GLN A 778 -33.58 -61.21 30.78
N THR A 779 -32.36 -60.70 30.65
CA THR A 779 -31.37 -60.80 31.72
C THR A 779 -31.47 -59.65 32.71
N SER A 780 -31.80 -58.42 32.29
CA SER A 780 -31.84 -57.23 33.15
C SER A 780 -33.03 -57.17 34.11
N ILE A 781 -34.14 -57.81 33.74
CA ILE A 781 -35.27 -58.17 34.63
C ILE A 781 -34.88 -59.42 35.42
#